data_AF-A0A1V6M1G7-F1
#
_entry.id   AF-A0A1V6M1G7-F1
#
_cell.length_a   1.000
_cell.length_b   1.000
_cell.length_c   1.000
_cell.angle_alpha   90.00
_cell.angle_beta   90.00
_cell.angle_gamma   90.00
#
_symmetry.space_group_name_H-M   'P 1'
#
loop_
_entity.id
_entity.type
_entity.pdbx_description
1 polymer ?
#
loop_
_entity_poly.entity_id
_entity_poly.type
_entity_poly.pdbx_seq_one_letter_code
_entity_poly.pdbx_strand_id
1 'polypeptide(L)'
;MRIVVGSDHAGFDLKEEVKAFLTRENHEVLDVGTHSKDPVDYPDYAEAIGKALRENRAERGILLCGSGVGASMAANRIHGVRAGLCHDTYSAHQGVEHDNMNVLVLGGRVVGIELARELIHAFVHASFTGEGRHLRRLAKMTALENRLRSLQVFGQSVWLDYIRRSLITSGELRRLIDDDGLRGVTSNPAIFEKAIAGSADYRNVFETPEARTMDAKTLYEKIVVRDIQDAADALRPVYDETSKRDGYVSLEVSPFLAHDTAGTIDEARRLWQTVGHDNLMIKIPATARGIPAIHQLISEGINVNVTLLFSREVYEQVVEAYIAGLEKFATRGGNLKRVASVASFFISRIDTAIDTLIAARLQAAMTPKEENLLRSLTGKVAIANARLTYQRYLELFSGPRWQTLSSRGAQTQRLLWASTSAKNPNYRDVIYVEELIGPDTVNTIPLATFEAFRDHGRPRASLTEDIESAYDTMEALAEAGVSLKKVADTLLAEGVQLFSDAFGKLLTAVKKQSREAGTGKINRMTYQLPEPMAVAVKDTLAEWSAQEKVRRLWGRDASLWTGKDEARWLGWLGIANDQLAHIQRLTRIAEIARNTGFSHVLLLGMGGSSLCSEVMKQIFGTISGFPELYVLDSTDPAQVKAYEEKVDLKNTLFIVSSKSGSTLETNIFKQYFFDRVAQIVGLKEAGKRFIAITDPGSRMQQVAESDGFRHVFFGWPNIGGRYSALSDFGLVPAAIMGVDVVKFLDRTEEMVYACMPSVPIEENPGVMLGAILGVAAGKFGRDKATIITSPGIYDLGAWLEQMLAGSTGKAGKGLIPVDREIPGKPDVYGNDRLFVYLRLGLAPDAAQDELIEALERAGHPVIRIAIDDPYDLGEEFFRWEIATAVTGSIIGINPFDQPDVEASKIATRKLASEYEKDGTLPPETPIFTGEGINLYTDERNTDSLRTVMKGNRTLAGYLRAHLSRFNTSDYFALLAYLEMNKAHEQQLQAIRKDVRDAGRIATCMGFGPRFLHSTGQAFKGGPNTGVFLQITCDDAVDVPVPGQKYTFGVIKAAQARSDFQALLERSRRALRVHLGSDVSAGLATLQKAITAALIP
;
A
#
# COMPACT_ATOMS: atom_id res chain seq x y z
N MET A 1 -6.14 49.02 -1.80
CA MET A 1 -5.94 47.58 -2.07
C MET A 1 -4.74 47.07 -1.30
N ARG A 2 -4.64 45.74 -1.11
CA ARG A 2 -3.46 45.07 -0.57
C ARG A 2 -2.47 44.74 -1.67
N ILE A 3 -1.22 45.19 -1.54
CA ILE A 3 -0.17 44.98 -2.55
C ILE A 3 1.02 44.28 -1.90
N VAL A 4 1.42 43.14 -2.47
CA VAL A 4 2.64 42.43 -2.05
C VAL A 4 3.84 42.99 -2.81
N VAL A 5 4.91 43.32 -2.09
CA VAL A 5 6.14 43.88 -2.67
C VAL A 5 7.32 42.99 -2.30
N GLY A 6 8.07 42.54 -3.31
CA GLY A 6 9.25 41.70 -3.13
C GLY A 6 10.44 42.25 -3.90
N SER A 7 11.65 42.04 -3.37
CA SER A 7 12.88 42.34 -4.10
C SER A 7 14.02 41.42 -3.71
N ASP A 8 14.93 41.19 -4.66
CA ASP A 8 16.28 40.77 -4.33
C ASP A 8 17.11 41.97 -3.81
N HIS A 9 18.37 41.71 -3.49
CA HIS A 9 19.33 42.71 -3.02
C HIS A 9 19.58 43.85 -4.01
N ALA A 10 19.46 43.59 -5.31
CA ALA A 10 19.68 44.59 -6.35
C ALA A 10 18.48 45.51 -6.57
N GLY A 11 17.27 45.10 -6.16
CA GLY A 11 16.06 45.92 -6.13
C GLY A 11 15.77 46.59 -4.78
N PHE A 12 16.55 46.33 -3.73
CA PHE A 12 16.26 46.74 -2.35
C PHE A 12 16.01 48.24 -2.17
N ASP A 13 16.88 49.10 -2.69
CA ASP A 13 16.74 50.56 -2.51
C ASP A 13 15.45 51.08 -3.18
N LEU A 14 15.13 50.57 -4.38
CA LEU A 14 13.88 50.91 -5.07
C LEU A 14 12.65 50.37 -4.32
N LYS A 15 12.76 49.19 -3.67
CA LYS A 15 11.67 48.59 -2.88
C LYS A 15 11.23 49.50 -1.74
N GLU A 16 12.17 50.05 -0.98
CA GLU A 16 11.84 50.92 0.15
C GLU A 16 11.13 52.20 -0.29
N GLU A 17 11.57 52.80 -1.39
CA GLU A 17 10.90 53.96 -2.00
C GLU A 17 9.49 53.61 -2.52
N VAL A 18 9.33 52.44 -3.16
CA VAL A 18 8.04 51.93 -3.64
C VAL A 18 7.07 51.70 -2.48
N LYS A 19 7.52 51.08 -1.38
CA LYS A 19 6.70 50.89 -0.18
C LYS A 19 6.22 52.22 0.39
N ALA A 20 7.11 53.21 0.49
CA ALA A 20 6.77 54.55 0.97
C ALA A 20 5.79 55.28 0.05
N PHE A 21 5.92 55.10 -1.27
CA PHE A 21 4.97 55.64 -2.25
C PHE A 21 3.58 55.00 -2.14
N LEU A 22 3.48 53.67 -2.15
CA LEU A 22 2.20 52.95 -2.04
C LEU A 22 1.46 53.27 -0.73
N THR A 23 2.19 53.42 0.37
CA THR A 23 1.61 53.82 1.67
C THR A 23 1.01 55.23 1.59
N ARG A 24 1.66 56.16 0.89
CA ARG A 24 1.13 57.52 0.67
C ARG A 24 -0.12 57.53 -0.22
N GLU A 25 -0.22 56.60 -1.17
CA GLU A 25 -1.40 56.38 -2.02
C GLU A 25 -2.51 55.58 -1.32
N ASN A 26 -2.47 55.42 0.01
CA ASN A 26 -3.45 54.67 0.81
C ASN A 26 -3.60 53.19 0.39
N HIS A 27 -2.50 52.52 0.05
CA HIS A 27 -2.47 51.07 -0.14
C HIS A 27 -1.84 50.36 1.07
N GLU A 28 -2.34 49.16 1.37
CA GLU A 28 -1.77 48.29 2.40
C GLU A 28 -0.65 47.46 1.77
N VAL A 29 0.55 47.52 2.35
CA VAL A 29 1.75 46.91 1.76
C VAL A 29 2.18 45.68 2.55
N LEU A 30 2.26 44.55 1.88
CA LEU A 30 2.84 43.32 2.39
C LEU A 30 4.26 43.17 1.83
N ASP A 31 5.27 43.49 2.63
CA ASP A 31 6.68 43.32 2.25
C ASP A 31 7.12 41.88 2.45
N VAL A 32 7.53 41.21 1.37
CA VAL A 32 8.11 39.87 1.38
C VAL A 32 9.53 39.85 0.83
N GLY A 33 10.11 41.02 0.51
CA GLY A 33 11.43 41.16 -0.09
C GLY A 33 12.57 41.10 0.92
N THR A 34 13.81 41.11 0.43
CA THR A 34 15.00 41.21 1.31
C THR A 34 14.98 42.48 2.17
N HIS A 35 15.61 42.43 3.34
CA HIS A 35 15.75 43.56 4.26
C HIS A 35 17.17 44.15 4.29
N SER A 36 18.07 43.69 3.42
CA SER A 36 19.43 44.20 3.30
C SER A 36 19.93 44.21 1.84
N LYS A 37 21.12 44.78 1.63
CA LYS A 37 21.83 44.74 0.34
C LYS A 37 22.69 43.48 0.17
N ASP A 38 22.59 42.53 1.09
CA ASP A 38 23.38 41.30 1.03
C ASP A 38 22.87 40.39 -0.09
N PRO A 39 23.75 39.72 -0.85
CA PRO A 39 23.35 38.90 -1.98
C PRO A 39 22.31 37.82 -1.61
N VAL A 40 21.22 37.82 -2.37
CA VAL A 40 20.09 36.87 -2.31
C VAL A 40 19.50 36.70 -3.71
N ASP A 41 18.75 35.62 -3.93
CA ASP A 41 18.23 35.25 -5.24
C ASP A 41 16.77 35.69 -5.46
N TYR A 42 16.49 36.29 -6.62
CA TYR A 42 15.14 36.76 -6.97
C TYR A 42 14.04 35.67 -7.09
N PRO A 43 14.31 34.38 -7.41
CA PRO A 43 13.25 33.37 -7.50
C PRO A 43 12.50 33.17 -6.19
N ASP A 44 13.17 33.23 -5.04
CA ASP A 44 12.56 33.05 -3.71
C ASP A 44 11.50 34.12 -3.45
N TYR A 45 11.79 35.36 -3.87
CA TYR A 45 10.87 36.49 -3.73
C TYR A 45 9.75 36.49 -4.76
N ALA A 46 10.01 35.95 -5.96
CA ALA A 46 8.96 35.67 -6.93
C ALA A 46 7.96 34.64 -6.36
N GLU A 47 8.46 33.56 -5.75
CA GLU A 47 7.63 32.54 -5.08
C GLU A 47 6.82 33.14 -3.94
N ALA A 48 7.43 33.96 -3.08
CA ALA A 48 6.74 34.62 -1.97
C ALA A 48 5.59 35.54 -2.44
N ILE A 49 5.80 36.32 -3.51
CA ILE A 49 4.75 37.12 -4.16
C ILE A 49 3.64 36.21 -4.70
N GLY A 50 4.00 35.19 -5.47
CA GLY A 50 3.03 34.28 -6.06
C GLY A 50 2.18 33.57 -5.00
N LYS A 51 2.79 33.17 -3.89
CA LYS A 51 2.09 32.60 -2.73
C LYS A 51 1.12 33.61 -2.10
N ALA A 52 1.54 34.85 -1.89
CA ALA A 52 0.66 35.89 -1.32
C ALA A 52 -0.56 36.20 -2.20
N LEU A 53 -0.38 36.19 -3.53
CA LEU A 53 -1.48 36.37 -4.48
C LEU A 53 -2.44 35.17 -4.47
N ARG A 54 -1.92 33.94 -4.51
CA ARG A 54 -2.74 32.72 -4.49
C ARG A 54 -3.52 32.54 -3.19
N GLU A 55 -2.98 33.01 -2.07
CA GLU A 55 -3.62 32.98 -0.75
C GLU A 55 -4.55 34.18 -0.50
N ASN A 56 -4.79 35.04 -1.50
CA ASN A 56 -5.60 36.26 -1.39
C ASN A 56 -5.14 37.23 -0.28
N ARG A 57 -3.88 37.11 0.15
CA ARG A 57 -3.25 38.05 1.11
C ARG A 57 -2.93 39.39 0.44
N ALA A 58 -2.78 39.40 -0.89
CA ALA A 58 -2.66 40.60 -1.71
C ALA A 58 -3.49 40.48 -2.99
N GLU A 59 -3.87 41.63 -3.56
CA GLU A 59 -4.61 41.74 -4.81
C GLU A 59 -3.65 41.89 -6.01
N ARG A 60 -2.47 42.48 -5.79
CA ARG A 60 -1.42 42.69 -6.82
C ARG A 60 -0.03 42.56 -6.24
N GLY A 61 0.93 42.22 -7.11
CA GLY A 61 2.34 42.12 -6.76
C GLY A 61 3.20 43.16 -7.46
N ILE A 62 4.27 43.59 -6.79
CA ILE A 62 5.37 44.34 -7.40
C ILE A 62 6.68 43.62 -7.07
N LEU A 63 7.41 43.21 -8.10
CA LEU A 63 8.67 42.46 -7.99
C LEU A 63 9.84 43.30 -8.52
N LEU A 64 10.87 43.46 -7.72
CA LEU A 64 12.01 44.32 -8.02
C LEU A 64 13.30 43.49 -8.05
N CYS A 65 14.07 43.62 -9.13
CA CYS A 65 15.36 42.95 -9.31
C CYS A 65 16.33 43.92 -9.99
N GLY A 66 17.62 43.59 -10.11
CA GLY A 66 18.59 44.42 -10.83
C GLY A 66 18.11 44.88 -12.21
N SER A 67 17.80 43.95 -13.12
CA SER A 67 17.25 44.26 -14.46
C SER A 67 15.75 43.96 -14.60
N GLY A 68 15.17 43.19 -13.67
CA GLY A 68 13.78 42.72 -13.76
C GLY A 68 13.55 41.53 -14.72
N VAL A 69 14.51 41.19 -15.60
CA VAL A 69 14.33 40.12 -16.62
C VAL A 69 14.25 38.73 -15.99
N GLY A 70 15.21 38.38 -15.12
CA GLY A 70 15.19 37.08 -14.43
C GLY A 70 13.97 36.92 -13.53
N ALA A 71 13.64 37.99 -12.80
CA ALA A 71 12.51 38.05 -11.90
C ALA A 71 11.17 37.88 -12.62
N SER A 72 10.98 38.48 -13.81
CA SER A 72 9.77 38.28 -14.61
C SER A 72 9.68 36.86 -15.17
N MET A 73 10.80 36.26 -15.58
CA MET A 73 10.83 34.85 -16.00
C MET A 73 10.46 33.91 -14.85
N ALA A 74 11.03 34.12 -13.66
CA ALA A 74 10.73 33.30 -12.47
C ALA A 74 9.25 33.45 -12.03
N ALA A 75 8.74 34.69 -11.98
CA ALA A 75 7.37 34.96 -11.56
C ALA A 75 6.34 34.28 -12.49
N ASN A 76 6.54 34.31 -13.82
CA ASN A 76 5.65 33.65 -14.77
C ASN A 76 5.74 32.11 -14.77
N ARG A 77 6.63 31.48 -13.97
CA ARG A 77 6.60 30.03 -13.71
C ARG A 77 5.65 29.65 -12.58
N ILE A 78 5.13 30.64 -11.84
CA ILE A 78 4.25 30.40 -10.73
C ILE A 78 2.81 30.46 -11.22
N HIS A 79 2.06 29.40 -10.95
CA HIS A 79 0.69 29.25 -11.38
C HIS A 79 -0.19 30.46 -10.98
N GLY A 80 -0.93 31.01 -11.95
CA GLY A 80 -1.81 32.16 -11.73
C GLY A 80 -1.11 33.53 -11.65
N VAL A 81 0.22 33.58 -11.76
CA VAL A 81 0.99 34.83 -11.84
C VAL A 81 1.19 35.20 -13.31
N ARG A 82 0.81 36.43 -13.66
CA ARG A 82 1.05 37.06 -14.96
C ARG A 82 1.88 38.31 -14.70
N ALA A 83 3.19 38.15 -14.86
CA ALA A 83 4.17 39.17 -14.54
C ALA A 83 4.69 39.88 -15.79
N GLY A 84 4.62 41.21 -15.82
CA GLY A 84 5.17 42.01 -16.93
C GLY A 84 6.32 42.90 -16.47
N LEU A 85 7.43 42.86 -17.21
CA LEU A 85 8.52 43.82 -17.06
C LEU A 85 8.20 45.06 -17.90
N CYS A 86 7.93 46.18 -17.25
CA CYS A 86 7.51 47.42 -17.91
C CYS A 86 8.55 48.53 -17.76
N HIS A 87 8.72 49.33 -18.82
CA HIS A 87 9.60 50.50 -18.83
C HIS A 87 8.86 51.79 -19.22
N ASP A 88 7.56 51.71 -19.46
CA ASP A 88 6.69 52.80 -19.90
C ASP A 88 5.27 52.64 -19.33
N THR A 89 4.57 53.75 -19.17
CA THR A 89 3.24 53.76 -18.53
C THR A 89 2.19 53.03 -19.37
N TYR A 90 2.31 53.06 -20.70
CA TYR A 90 1.40 52.37 -21.61
C TYR A 90 1.39 50.86 -21.32
N SER A 91 2.56 50.22 -21.31
CA SER A 91 2.69 48.78 -21.02
C SER A 91 2.19 48.44 -19.60
N ALA A 92 2.40 49.33 -18.63
CA ALA A 92 2.02 49.10 -17.23
C ALA A 92 0.49 49.06 -17.02
N HIS A 93 -0.28 49.94 -17.65
CA HIS A 93 -1.76 49.87 -17.59
C HIS A 93 -2.33 48.85 -18.59
N GLN A 94 -1.80 48.80 -19.82
CA GLN A 94 -2.31 47.95 -20.89
C GLN A 94 -2.17 46.46 -20.57
N GLY A 95 -1.07 46.04 -19.94
CA GLY A 95 -0.89 44.66 -19.51
C GLY A 95 -1.98 44.20 -18.52
N VAL A 96 -2.48 45.11 -17.68
CA VAL A 96 -3.63 44.83 -16.80
C VAL A 96 -4.91 44.77 -17.61
N GLU A 97 -5.15 45.78 -18.45
CA GLU A 97 -6.38 45.97 -19.21
C GLU A 97 -6.66 44.84 -20.20
N HIS A 98 -5.64 44.32 -20.89
CA HIS A 98 -5.82 43.32 -21.95
C HIS A 98 -5.39 41.91 -21.55
N ASP A 99 -4.41 41.77 -20.65
CA ASP A 99 -3.79 40.48 -20.32
C ASP A 99 -3.98 40.08 -18.84
N ASN A 100 -4.69 40.91 -18.06
CA ASN A 100 -4.95 40.71 -16.64
C ASN A 100 -3.67 40.53 -15.83
N MET A 101 -2.61 41.26 -16.19
CA MET A 101 -1.33 41.30 -15.47
C MET A 101 -1.57 41.62 -13.99
N ASN A 102 -1.07 40.76 -13.10
CA ASN A 102 -1.24 40.90 -11.65
C ASN A 102 0.08 41.10 -10.90
N VAL A 103 1.22 41.01 -11.60
CA VAL A 103 2.53 41.38 -11.05
C VAL A 103 3.24 42.36 -11.99
N LEU A 104 3.59 43.53 -11.47
CA LEU A 104 4.47 44.47 -12.15
C LEU A 104 5.92 44.19 -11.76
N VAL A 105 6.80 44.01 -12.75
CA VAL A 105 8.23 43.79 -12.52
C VAL A 105 9.02 45.02 -12.95
N LEU A 106 9.91 45.53 -12.08
CA LEU A 106 10.77 46.67 -12.41
C LEU A 106 12.25 46.34 -12.14
N GLY A 107 13.12 46.89 -12.99
CA GLY A 107 14.58 46.81 -12.84
C GLY A 107 15.12 47.96 -11.99
N GLY A 108 15.61 47.69 -10.78
CA GLY A 108 16.18 48.68 -9.87
C GLY A 108 17.42 49.41 -10.40
N ARG A 109 18.13 48.83 -11.38
CA ARG A 109 19.27 49.47 -12.08
C ARG A 109 18.86 50.15 -13.39
N VAL A 110 17.60 50.03 -13.81
CA VAL A 110 17.12 50.42 -15.13
C VAL A 110 16.10 51.57 -15.04
N VAL A 111 15.19 51.49 -14.06
CA VAL A 111 14.08 52.44 -13.91
C VAL A 111 14.39 53.42 -12.78
N GLY A 112 14.40 54.72 -13.08
CA GLY A 112 14.54 55.77 -12.09
C GLY A 112 13.26 55.96 -11.24
N ILE A 113 13.39 56.54 -10.04
CA ILE A 113 12.31 56.55 -9.05
C ILE A 113 11.02 57.25 -9.50
N GLU A 114 11.09 58.39 -10.18
CA GLU A 114 9.88 59.11 -10.62
C GLU A 114 9.12 58.30 -11.69
N LEU A 115 9.84 57.70 -12.63
CA LEU A 115 9.23 56.80 -13.60
C LEU A 115 8.64 55.57 -12.90
N ALA A 116 9.33 54.96 -11.92
CA ALA A 116 8.79 53.83 -11.17
C ALA A 116 7.44 54.16 -10.48
N ARG A 117 7.29 55.38 -9.93
CA ARG A 117 6.02 55.84 -9.34
C ARG A 117 4.91 55.95 -10.39
N GLU A 118 5.20 56.53 -11.55
CA GLU A 118 4.23 56.62 -12.66
C GLU A 118 3.80 55.24 -13.16
N LEU A 119 4.74 54.30 -13.33
CA LEU A 119 4.46 52.92 -13.74
C LEU A 119 3.57 52.20 -12.72
N ILE A 120 3.88 52.33 -11.43
CA ILE A 120 3.11 51.72 -10.35
C ILE A 120 1.70 52.33 -10.29
N HIS A 121 1.59 53.65 -10.39
CA HIS A 121 0.29 54.33 -10.39
C HIS A 121 -0.57 53.86 -11.57
N ALA A 122 0.00 53.83 -12.79
CA ALA A 122 -0.69 53.33 -14.00
C ALA A 122 -1.11 51.87 -13.86
N PHE A 123 -0.23 51.01 -13.35
CA PHE A 123 -0.54 49.60 -13.08
C PHE A 123 -1.70 49.47 -12.09
N VAL A 124 -1.57 50.03 -10.88
CA VAL A 124 -2.51 49.85 -9.77
C VAL A 124 -3.93 50.34 -10.11
N HIS A 125 -4.05 51.42 -10.88
CA HIS A 125 -5.35 52.01 -11.25
C HIS A 125 -6.00 51.39 -12.49
N ALA A 126 -5.25 50.65 -13.30
CA ALA A 126 -5.80 49.96 -14.47
C ALA A 126 -6.74 48.82 -14.05
N SER A 127 -7.72 48.47 -14.88
CA SER A 127 -8.64 47.35 -14.62
C SER A 127 -8.78 46.47 -15.86
N PHE A 128 -8.84 45.15 -15.68
CA PHE A 128 -9.04 44.24 -16.79
C PHE A 128 -10.37 44.55 -17.48
N THR A 129 -10.30 44.79 -18.79
CA THR A 129 -11.44 45.31 -19.57
C THR A 129 -12.53 44.26 -19.82
N GLY A 130 -12.18 42.97 -19.79
CA GLY A 130 -13.13 41.89 -20.02
C GLY A 130 -13.69 41.81 -21.45
N GLU A 131 -13.15 42.56 -22.42
CA GLU A 131 -13.59 42.47 -23.82
C GLU A 131 -13.39 41.04 -24.36
N GLY A 132 -14.27 40.58 -25.26
CA GLY A 132 -14.23 39.20 -25.78
C GLY A 132 -12.87 38.78 -26.35
N ARG A 133 -12.14 39.70 -27.00
CA ARG A 133 -10.79 39.44 -27.51
C ARG A 133 -9.74 39.25 -26.39
N HIS A 134 -9.91 39.95 -25.27
CA HIS A 134 -9.01 39.91 -24.10
C HIS A 134 -9.28 38.66 -23.26
N LEU A 135 -10.55 38.35 -22.98
CA LEU A 135 -10.96 37.09 -22.34
C LEU A 135 -10.44 35.87 -23.10
N ARG A 136 -10.57 35.86 -24.44
CA ARG A 136 -10.05 34.79 -25.28
C ARG A 136 -8.53 34.60 -25.16
N ARG A 137 -7.76 35.70 -25.10
CA ARG A 137 -6.30 35.63 -24.94
C ARG A 137 -5.91 35.14 -23.55
N LEU A 138 -6.55 35.68 -22.51
CA LEU A 138 -6.36 35.24 -21.14
C LEU A 138 -6.68 33.75 -20.98
N ALA A 139 -7.79 33.28 -21.51
CA ALA A 139 -8.16 31.87 -21.46
C ALA A 139 -7.13 30.97 -22.19
N LYS A 140 -6.60 31.41 -23.33
CA LYS A 140 -5.51 30.69 -24.02
C LYS A 140 -4.23 30.65 -23.21
N MET A 141 -3.86 31.75 -22.54
CA MET A 141 -2.71 31.80 -21.64
C MET A 141 -2.90 30.86 -20.45
N THR A 142 -4.05 30.91 -19.78
CA THR A 142 -4.39 29.99 -18.68
C THR A 142 -4.40 28.54 -19.15
N ALA A 143 -4.87 28.26 -20.37
CA ALA A 143 -4.88 26.91 -20.95
C ALA A 143 -3.47 26.34 -21.22
N LEU A 144 -2.44 27.19 -21.37
CA LEU A 144 -1.04 26.74 -21.45
C LEU A 144 -0.55 26.19 -20.10
N GLU A 145 -1.10 26.69 -18.99
CA GLU A 145 -0.83 26.19 -17.64
C GLU A 145 -1.73 24.99 -17.31
N ASN A 146 -3.04 25.18 -17.41
CA ASN A 146 -4.07 24.17 -17.16
C ASN A 146 -5.37 24.50 -17.89
N ARG A 147 -5.80 23.62 -18.81
CA ARG A 147 -7.03 23.82 -19.61
C ARG A 147 -8.30 23.87 -18.77
N LEU A 148 -8.41 23.11 -17.68
CA LEU A 148 -9.62 23.11 -16.84
C LEU A 148 -9.81 24.46 -16.15
N ARG A 149 -8.72 25.07 -15.67
CA ARG A 149 -8.76 26.41 -15.06
C ARG A 149 -9.18 27.50 -16.02
N SER A 150 -8.92 27.33 -17.33
CA SER A 150 -9.36 28.29 -18.34
C SER A 150 -10.89 28.42 -18.42
N LEU A 151 -11.65 27.42 -17.97
CA LEU A 151 -13.12 27.51 -17.90
C LEU A 151 -13.59 28.60 -16.93
N GLN A 152 -12.82 28.85 -15.85
CA GLN A 152 -13.12 29.90 -14.88
C GLN A 152 -12.98 31.30 -15.50
N VAL A 153 -12.11 31.48 -16.51
CA VAL A 153 -11.98 32.76 -17.25
C VAL A 153 -13.29 33.13 -17.95
N PHE A 154 -14.05 32.12 -18.38
CA PHE A 154 -15.37 32.30 -18.98
C PHE A 154 -16.51 32.27 -17.95
N GLY A 155 -16.21 32.24 -16.66
CA GLY A 155 -17.20 32.21 -15.58
C GLY A 155 -17.89 30.85 -15.39
N GLN A 156 -17.32 29.76 -15.91
CA GLN A 156 -17.83 28.41 -15.69
C GLN A 156 -17.04 27.68 -14.60
N SER A 157 -17.74 27.17 -13.60
CA SER A 157 -17.16 26.35 -12.54
C SER A 157 -17.11 24.88 -12.95
N VAL A 158 -15.98 24.22 -12.67
CA VAL A 158 -15.79 22.80 -12.95
C VAL A 158 -16.06 21.99 -11.70
N TRP A 159 -17.01 21.07 -11.78
CA TRP A 159 -17.31 20.10 -10.73
C TRP A 159 -16.99 18.69 -11.21
N LEU A 160 -16.68 17.79 -10.28
CA LEU A 160 -16.36 16.40 -10.57
C LEU A 160 -17.61 15.55 -10.36
N ASP A 161 -18.03 14.80 -11.39
CA ASP A 161 -19.11 13.80 -11.31
C ASP A 161 -18.54 12.44 -10.88
N TYR A 162 -17.85 12.45 -9.74
CA TYR A 162 -17.20 11.28 -9.16
C TYR A 162 -16.88 11.53 -7.69
N ILE A 163 -17.17 10.54 -6.85
CA ILE A 163 -16.76 10.52 -5.45
C ILE A 163 -16.40 9.09 -5.07
N ARG A 164 -15.30 8.95 -4.34
CA ARG A 164 -14.83 7.68 -3.77
C ARG A 164 -13.98 8.01 -2.56
N ARG A 165 -13.99 7.18 -1.53
CA ARG A 165 -13.26 7.46 -0.29
C ARG A 165 -11.75 7.63 -0.52
N SER A 166 -11.11 6.76 -1.31
CA SER A 166 -9.68 6.90 -1.64
C SER A 166 -9.33 8.20 -2.38
N LEU A 167 -10.24 8.77 -3.18
CA LEU A 167 -10.04 10.10 -3.78
C LEU A 167 -9.85 11.17 -2.71
N ILE A 168 -10.55 11.05 -1.59
CA ILE A 168 -10.51 12.02 -0.49
C ILE A 168 -9.32 11.74 0.42
N THR A 169 -9.16 10.49 0.87
CA THR A 169 -8.16 10.12 1.89
C THR A 169 -6.72 10.09 1.37
N SER A 170 -6.50 9.89 0.07
CA SER A 170 -5.16 9.95 -0.53
C SER A 170 -4.61 11.36 -0.73
N GLY A 171 -5.45 12.39 -0.59
CA GLY A 171 -5.12 13.78 -0.94
C GLY A 171 -5.35 14.14 -2.41
N GLU A 172 -5.78 13.21 -3.26
CA GLU A 172 -6.03 13.49 -4.69
C GLU A 172 -7.14 14.53 -4.90
N LEU A 173 -8.24 14.50 -4.12
CA LEU A 173 -9.27 15.53 -4.18
C LEU A 173 -8.68 16.92 -3.92
N ARG A 174 -7.77 17.02 -2.94
CA ARG A 174 -7.09 18.27 -2.60
C ARG A 174 -6.21 18.74 -3.76
N ARG A 175 -5.46 17.82 -4.38
CA ARG A 175 -4.66 18.10 -5.58
C ARG A 175 -5.53 18.62 -6.73
N LEU A 176 -6.68 18.01 -7.00
CA LEU A 176 -7.61 18.47 -8.05
C LEU A 176 -8.16 19.88 -7.77
N ILE A 177 -8.41 20.23 -6.51
CA ILE A 177 -8.79 21.59 -6.10
C ILE A 177 -7.65 22.58 -6.36
N ASP A 178 -6.45 22.25 -5.88
CA ASP A 178 -5.30 23.16 -5.87
C ASP A 178 -4.62 23.31 -7.23
N ASP A 179 -4.58 22.26 -8.06
CA ASP A 179 -3.87 22.26 -9.34
C ASP A 179 -4.82 22.42 -10.52
N ASP A 180 -5.96 21.72 -10.50
CA ASP A 180 -6.91 21.66 -11.62
C ASP A 180 -8.07 22.66 -11.48
N GLY A 181 -8.16 23.34 -10.33
CA GLY A 181 -9.17 24.35 -10.07
C GLY A 181 -10.57 23.76 -9.91
N LEU A 182 -10.67 22.55 -9.36
CA LEU A 182 -11.93 21.91 -9.05
C LEU A 182 -12.73 22.73 -8.03
N ARG A 183 -14.01 22.99 -8.31
CA ARG A 183 -14.87 23.89 -7.52
C ARG A 183 -16.07 23.19 -6.87
N GLY A 184 -16.24 21.89 -7.05
CA GLY A 184 -17.32 21.13 -6.41
C GLY A 184 -17.34 19.67 -6.81
N VAL A 185 -18.16 18.86 -6.13
CA VAL A 185 -18.31 17.43 -6.38
C VAL A 185 -19.79 17.06 -6.39
N THR A 186 -20.19 16.20 -7.32
CA THR A 186 -21.52 15.58 -7.28
C THR A 186 -21.42 14.08 -7.06
N SER A 187 -22.41 13.54 -6.35
CA SER A 187 -22.64 12.12 -6.22
C SER A 187 -24.00 11.72 -6.81
N ASN A 188 -24.16 10.42 -7.04
CA ASN A 188 -25.42 9.78 -7.36
C ASN A 188 -25.33 8.29 -6.98
N PRO A 189 -26.45 7.56 -6.91
CA PRO A 189 -26.47 6.13 -6.54
C PRO A 189 -25.53 5.24 -7.36
N ALA A 190 -25.39 5.48 -8.67
CA ALA A 190 -24.54 4.66 -9.53
C ALA A 190 -23.04 4.90 -9.28
N ILE A 191 -22.64 6.11 -8.88
CA ILE A 191 -21.26 6.41 -8.49
C ILE A 191 -20.92 5.67 -7.20
N PHE A 192 -21.79 5.74 -6.19
CA PHE A 192 -21.58 5.02 -4.93
C PHE A 192 -21.65 3.50 -5.10
N GLU A 193 -22.50 2.99 -5.99
CA GLU A 193 -22.54 1.56 -6.33
C GLU A 193 -21.18 1.08 -6.81
N LYS A 194 -20.60 1.75 -7.80
CA LYS A 194 -19.26 1.42 -8.32
C LYS A 194 -18.17 1.60 -7.27
N ALA A 195 -18.23 2.68 -6.48
CA ALA A 195 -17.25 2.94 -5.44
C ALA A 195 -17.28 1.85 -4.37
N ILE A 196 -18.46 1.48 -3.88
CA ILE A 196 -18.63 0.49 -2.81
C ILE A 196 -18.37 -0.92 -3.33
N ALA A 197 -18.97 -1.31 -4.45
CA ALA A 197 -18.84 -2.67 -4.99
C ALA A 197 -17.47 -2.94 -5.63
N GLY A 198 -16.83 -1.91 -6.21
CA GLY A 198 -15.59 -2.03 -6.97
C GLY A 198 -14.32 -1.69 -6.19
N SER A 199 -14.38 -1.55 -4.86
CA SER A 199 -13.20 -1.22 -4.04
C SER A 199 -13.20 -1.83 -2.64
N ALA A 200 -12.02 -1.81 -2.01
CA ALA A 200 -11.83 -2.15 -0.61
C ALA A 200 -11.96 -0.94 0.34
N ASP A 201 -12.23 0.27 -0.16
CA ASP A 201 -12.16 1.51 0.61
C ASP A 201 -13.13 1.54 1.82
N TYR A 202 -14.18 0.73 1.77
CA TYR A 202 -15.27 0.68 2.75
C TYR A 202 -15.23 -0.55 3.66
N ARG A 203 -14.23 -1.41 3.47
CA ARG A 203 -14.08 -2.70 4.16
C ARG A 203 -14.10 -2.54 5.68
N ASN A 204 -13.37 -1.56 6.21
CA ASN A 204 -13.35 -1.23 7.64
C ASN A 204 -14.72 -0.83 8.22
N VAL A 205 -15.66 -0.34 7.40
CA VAL A 205 -17.03 -0.04 7.83
C VAL A 205 -17.86 -1.32 7.85
N PHE A 206 -17.73 -2.15 6.80
CA PHE A 206 -18.44 -3.42 6.67
C PHE A 206 -18.04 -4.45 7.72
N GLU A 207 -16.81 -4.38 8.23
CA GLU A 207 -16.25 -5.30 9.23
C GLU A 207 -16.63 -4.95 10.67
N THR A 208 -17.36 -3.86 10.92
CA THR A 208 -17.83 -3.50 12.26
C THR A 208 -18.97 -4.42 12.74
N PRO A 209 -19.02 -4.83 14.02
CA PRO A 209 -20.13 -5.62 14.56
C PRO A 209 -21.50 -4.96 14.33
N GLU A 210 -21.54 -3.63 14.42
CA GLU A 210 -22.74 -2.84 14.18
C GLU A 210 -23.22 -2.97 12.72
N ALA A 211 -22.29 -2.97 11.75
CA ALA A 211 -22.64 -3.11 10.33
C ALA A 211 -23.37 -4.43 10.02
N ARG A 212 -23.07 -5.51 10.75
CA ARG A 212 -23.72 -6.83 10.56
C ARG A 212 -25.19 -6.85 10.98
N THR A 213 -25.59 -5.93 11.86
CA THR A 213 -26.97 -5.85 12.38
C THR A 213 -27.78 -4.71 11.76
N MET A 214 -27.12 -3.74 11.13
CA MET A 214 -27.76 -2.65 10.40
C MET A 214 -28.41 -3.14 9.10
N ASP A 215 -29.54 -2.56 8.74
CA ASP A 215 -30.09 -2.73 7.40
C ASP A 215 -29.20 -2.01 6.37
N ALA A 216 -29.29 -2.46 5.11
CA ALA A 216 -28.43 -1.97 4.04
C ALA A 216 -28.58 -0.46 3.78
N LYS A 217 -29.78 0.12 3.99
CA LYS A 217 -30.00 1.56 3.77
C LYS A 217 -29.28 2.36 4.86
N THR A 218 -29.46 1.98 6.13
CA THR A 218 -28.78 2.64 7.25
C THR A 218 -27.26 2.56 7.13
N LEU A 219 -26.72 1.40 6.74
CA LEU A 219 -25.28 1.22 6.55
C LEU A 219 -24.73 2.02 5.37
N TYR A 220 -25.45 2.03 4.25
CA TYR A 220 -25.15 2.89 3.10
C TYR A 220 -25.08 4.37 3.53
N GLU A 221 -26.08 4.84 4.27
CA GLU A 221 -26.14 6.23 4.72
C GLU A 221 -24.97 6.59 5.62
N LYS A 222 -24.59 5.70 6.55
CA LYS A 222 -23.40 5.89 7.39
C LYS A 222 -22.13 6.07 6.56
N ILE A 223 -21.98 5.30 5.48
CA ILE A 223 -20.83 5.40 4.56
C ILE A 223 -20.85 6.74 3.83
N VAL A 224 -21.94 7.08 3.15
CA VAL A 224 -21.99 8.25 2.29
C VAL A 224 -22.00 9.56 3.06
N VAL A 225 -22.62 9.61 4.24
CA VAL A 225 -22.57 10.80 5.10
C VAL A 225 -21.12 11.13 5.42
N ARG A 226 -20.30 10.14 5.79
CA ARG A 226 -18.89 10.39 6.11
C ARG A 226 -18.11 10.90 4.90
N ASP A 227 -18.25 10.23 3.75
CA ASP A 227 -17.55 10.65 2.53
C ASP A 227 -17.96 12.06 2.08
N ILE A 228 -19.24 12.42 2.23
CA ILE A 228 -19.75 13.75 1.89
C ILE A 228 -19.21 14.81 2.86
N GLN A 229 -19.11 14.52 4.16
CA GLN A 229 -18.50 15.40 5.16
C GLN A 229 -17.02 15.67 4.82
N ASP A 230 -16.25 14.61 4.57
CA ASP A 230 -14.83 14.73 4.27
C ASP A 230 -14.58 15.51 2.95
N ALA A 231 -15.42 15.29 1.93
CA ALA A 231 -15.37 16.08 0.70
C ALA A 231 -15.78 17.55 0.92
N ALA A 232 -16.77 17.81 1.77
CA ALA A 232 -17.22 19.15 2.11
C ALA A 232 -16.13 19.92 2.86
N ASP A 233 -15.40 19.27 3.77
CA ASP A 233 -14.24 19.83 4.46
C ASP A 233 -13.11 20.17 3.47
N ALA A 234 -12.80 19.26 2.54
CA ALA A 234 -11.77 19.50 1.53
C ALA A 234 -12.10 20.71 0.63
N LEU A 235 -13.38 20.91 0.31
CA LEU A 235 -13.87 22.03 -0.51
C LEU A 235 -14.15 23.31 0.27
N ARG A 236 -14.05 23.28 1.61
CA ARG A 236 -14.35 24.44 2.45
C ARG A 236 -13.56 25.70 2.08
N PRO A 237 -12.25 25.62 1.77
CA PRO A 237 -11.51 26.81 1.35
C PRO A 237 -12.07 27.45 0.07
N VAL A 238 -12.53 26.64 -0.89
CA VAL A 238 -13.19 27.14 -2.11
C VAL A 238 -14.53 27.80 -1.78
N TYR A 239 -15.30 27.19 -0.88
CA TYR A 239 -16.58 27.75 -0.44
C TYR A 239 -16.43 29.12 0.21
N ASP A 240 -15.42 29.30 1.05
CA ASP A 240 -15.15 30.57 1.71
C ASP A 240 -14.54 31.61 0.71
N GLU A 241 -13.56 31.20 -0.11
CA GLU A 241 -12.92 32.05 -1.16
C GLU A 241 -13.95 32.64 -2.13
N THR A 242 -14.88 31.82 -2.59
CA THR A 242 -15.86 32.21 -3.60
C THR A 242 -17.10 32.88 -3.02
N SER A 243 -17.08 33.28 -1.74
CA SER A 243 -18.24 33.85 -1.05
C SER A 243 -19.49 32.97 -1.19
N LYS A 244 -19.30 31.66 -0.98
CA LYS A 244 -20.33 30.62 -1.06
C LYS A 244 -20.89 30.42 -2.47
N ARG A 245 -20.19 30.86 -3.51
CA ARG A 245 -20.64 30.62 -4.89
C ARG A 245 -20.32 29.20 -5.33
N ASP A 246 -19.17 28.66 -4.93
CA ASP A 246 -18.68 27.31 -5.21
C ASP A 246 -18.31 26.57 -3.92
N GLY A 247 -17.63 25.42 -4.03
CA GLY A 247 -17.16 24.63 -2.89
C GLY A 247 -18.20 23.66 -2.35
N TYR A 248 -19.15 23.23 -3.20
CA TYR A 248 -20.27 22.39 -2.78
C TYR A 248 -20.06 20.91 -3.06
N VAL A 249 -20.68 20.08 -2.22
CA VAL A 249 -20.83 18.64 -2.44
C VAL A 249 -22.30 18.30 -2.50
N SER A 250 -22.73 17.55 -3.53
CA SER A 250 -24.13 17.14 -3.67
C SER A 250 -24.39 15.71 -3.19
N LEU A 251 -25.42 15.52 -2.37
CA LEU A 251 -25.94 14.23 -1.91
C LEU A 251 -27.41 14.07 -2.31
N GLU A 252 -27.74 12.97 -2.99
CA GLU A 252 -29.10 12.70 -3.48
C GLU A 252 -29.98 12.03 -2.43
N VAL A 253 -31.26 12.43 -2.41
CA VAL A 253 -32.30 11.67 -1.69
C VAL A 253 -32.52 10.31 -2.36
N SER A 254 -33.13 9.37 -1.64
CA SER A 254 -33.53 8.07 -2.17
C SER A 254 -34.36 8.22 -3.45
N PRO A 255 -33.93 7.64 -4.59
CA PRO A 255 -34.69 7.71 -5.84
C PRO A 255 -36.08 7.08 -5.75
N PHE A 256 -36.32 6.19 -4.78
CA PHE A 256 -37.64 5.62 -4.51
C PHE A 256 -38.68 6.68 -4.08
N LEU A 257 -38.23 7.87 -3.66
CA LEU A 257 -39.08 8.98 -3.23
C LEU A 257 -39.38 9.98 -4.36
N ALA A 258 -38.91 9.73 -5.59
CA ALA A 258 -39.05 10.68 -6.71
C ALA A 258 -40.51 11.06 -7.07
N HIS A 259 -41.49 10.28 -6.60
CA HIS A 259 -42.93 10.53 -6.76
C HIS A 259 -43.66 10.83 -5.44
N ASP A 260 -42.94 11.02 -4.34
CA ASP A 260 -43.46 11.36 -3.02
C ASP A 260 -42.87 12.69 -2.53
N THR A 261 -43.68 13.76 -2.58
CA THR A 261 -43.29 15.10 -2.14
C THR A 261 -42.98 15.14 -0.65
N ALA A 262 -43.81 14.51 0.19
CA ALA A 262 -43.65 14.60 1.65
C ALA A 262 -42.42 13.80 2.10
N GLY A 263 -42.28 12.55 1.61
CA GLY A 263 -41.12 11.73 1.88
C GLY A 263 -39.80 12.36 1.42
N THR A 264 -39.79 13.01 0.24
CA THR A 264 -38.62 13.74 -0.27
C THR A 264 -38.21 14.88 0.68
N ILE A 265 -39.17 15.67 1.17
CA ILE A 265 -38.90 16.79 2.09
C ILE A 265 -38.33 16.26 3.40
N ASP A 266 -38.93 15.21 3.97
CA ASP A 266 -38.52 14.67 5.26
C ASP A 266 -37.11 14.03 5.19
N GLU A 267 -36.82 13.29 4.12
CA GLU A 267 -35.48 12.73 3.93
C GLU A 267 -34.44 13.81 3.66
N ALA A 268 -34.76 14.83 2.86
CA ALA A 268 -33.88 15.96 2.59
C ALA A 268 -33.50 16.71 3.89
N ARG A 269 -34.47 17.00 4.77
CA ARG A 269 -34.22 17.65 6.07
C ARG A 269 -33.33 16.79 6.95
N ARG A 270 -33.60 15.48 7.02
CA ARG A 270 -32.81 14.55 7.83
C ARG A 270 -31.37 14.46 7.33
N LEU A 271 -31.14 14.33 6.02
CA LEU A 271 -29.81 14.29 5.43
C LEU A 271 -29.06 15.61 5.65
N TRP A 272 -29.74 16.75 5.47
CA TRP A 272 -29.18 18.08 5.75
C TRP A 272 -28.68 18.20 7.19
N GLN A 273 -29.51 17.80 8.16
CA GLN A 273 -29.15 17.82 9.58
C GLN A 273 -28.04 16.81 9.92
N THR A 274 -28.09 15.61 9.34
CA THR A 274 -27.13 14.52 9.64
C THR A 274 -25.73 14.84 9.12
N VAL A 275 -25.63 15.40 7.91
CA VAL A 275 -24.35 15.80 7.34
C VAL A 275 -23.80 17.03 8.07
N GLY A 276 -24.63 18.03 8.36
CA GLY A 276 -24.25 19.18 9.21
C GLY A 276 -23.22 20.14 8.60
N HIS A 277 -23.15 20.23 7.26
CA HIS A 277 -22.22 21.11 6.54
C HIS A 277 -22.98 22.13 5.68
N ASP A 278 -22.64 23.41 5.80
CA ASP A 278 -23.28 24.52 5.08
C ASP A 278 -23.05 24.47 3.56
N ASN A 279 -22.00 23.80 3.10
CA ASN A 279 -21.66 23.60 1.70
C ASN A 279 -22.14 22.25 1.14
N LEU A 280 -23.11 21.61 1.80
CA LEU A 280 -23.90 20.52 1.22
C LEU A 280 -24.94 21.09 0.22
N MET A 281 -25.27 20.31 -0.80
CA MET A 281 -26.50 20.46 -1.57
C MET A 281 -27.29 19.14 -1.53
N ILE A 282 -28.59 19.23 -1.20
CA ILE A 282 -29.47 18.08 -1.34
C ILE A 282 -29.92 17.97 -2.79
N LYS A 283 -29.69 16.83 -3.42
CA LYS A 283 -29.99 16.60 -4.83
C LYS A 283 -31.38 16.00 -4.99
N ILE A 284 -32.24 16.66 -5.77
CA ILE A 284 -33.67 16.34 -5.90
C ILE A 284 -34.08 16.29 -7.38
N PRO A 285 -34.66 15.18 -7.86
CA PRO A 285 -35.19 15.09 -9.21
C PRO A 285 -36.28 16.13 -9.52
N ALA A 286 -36.22 16.75 -10.70
CA ALA A 286 -37.21 17.71 -11.19
C ALA A 286 -38.50 17.03 -11.70
N THR A 287 -39.05 16.09 -10.93
CA THR A 287 -40.36 15.49 -11.24
C THR A 287 -41.48 16.45 -10.84
N ALA A 288 -42.71 16.19 -11.32
CA ALA A 288 -43.90 16.91 -10.88
C ALA A 288 -44.10 16.91 -9.34
N ARG A 289 -43.54 15.91 -8.64
CA ARG A 289 -43.59 15.79 -7.17
C ARG A 289 -42.35 16.34 -6.48
N GLY A 290 -41.20 16.40 -7.17
CA GLY A 290 -39.98 17.02 -6.68
C GLY A 290 -40.01 18.55 -6.70
N ILE A 291 -40.65 19.17 -7.70
CA ILE A 291 -40.72 20.65 -7.81
C ILE A 291 -41.35 21.30 -6.56
N PRO A 292 -42.49 20.83 -6.02
CA PRO A 292 -43.01 21.34 -4.75
C PRO A 292 -42.08 21.13 -3.55
N ALA A 293 -41.31 20.04 -3.52
CA ALA A 293 -40.32 19.79 -2.48
C ALA A 293 -39.15 20.78 -2.56
N ILE A 294 -38.67 21.08 -3.77
CA ILE A 294 -37.63 22.08 -4.02
C ILE A 294 -38.07 23.45 -3.49
N HIS A 295 -39.27 23.92 -3.85
CA HIS A 295 -39.81 25.19 -3.34
C HIS A 295 -39.83 25.22 -1.81
N GLN A 296 -40.30 24.13 -1.18
CA GLN A 296 -40.40 24.07 0.28
C GLN A 296 -39.03 24.10 0.96
N LEU A 297 -38.05 23.34 0.47
CA LEU A 297 -36.70 23.27 1.04
C LEU A 297 -35.91 24.57 0.85
N ILE A 298 -36.04 25.22 -0.31
CA ILE A 298 -35.48 26.57 -0.54
C ILE A 298 -36.10 27.58 0.43
N SER A 299 -37.41 27.47 0.70
CA SER A 299 -38.08 28.33 1.68
C SER A 299 -37.64 28.13 3.13
N GLU A 300 -36.92 27.05 3.39
CA GLU A 300 -36.30 26.70 4.69
C GLU A 300 -34.81 27.05 4.74
N GLY A 301 -34.25 27.53 3.64
CA GLY A 301 -32.84 27.90 3.53
C GLY A 301 -31.89 26.72 3.26
N ILE A 302 -32.40 25.59 2.76
CA ILE A 302 -31.61 24.42 2.39
C ILE A 302 -31.09 24.58 0.96
N ASN A 303 -29.81 24.29 0.72
CA ASN A 303 -29.25 24.33 -0.63
C ASN A 303 -29.70 23.11 -1.44
N VAL A 304 -30.11 23.32 -2.69
CA VAL A 304 -30.68 22.26 -3.53
C VAL A 304 -29.96 22.15 -4.87
N ASN A 305 -29.51 20.95 -5.21
CA ASN A 305 -29.10 20.57 -6.56
C ASN A 305 -30.30 19.91 -7.26
N VAL A 306 -30.95 20.62 -8.17
CA VAL A 306 -32.08 20.06 -8.92
C VAL A 306 -31.54 19.18 -10.04
N THR A 307 -31.96 17.91 -10.14
CA THR A 307 -31.43 16.92 -11.10
C THR A 307 -32.48 16.38 -12.07
N LEU A 308 -32.04 15.65 -13.09
CA LEU A 308 -32.89 15.07 -14.15
C LEU A 308 -33.70 16.12 -14.92
N LEU A 309 -33.07 17.25 -15.26
CA LEU A 309 -33.67 18.25 -16.15
C LEU A 309 -33.27 17.98 -17.61
N PHE A 310 -34.26 17.94 -18.51
CA PHE A 310 -34.05 17.66 -19.94
C PHE A 310 -34.73 18.68 -20.87
N SER A 311 -35.62 19.52 -20.34
CA SER A 311 -36.39 20.49 -21.13
C SER A 311 -36.39 21.87 -20.50
N ARG A 312 -36.43 22.88 -21.37
CA ARG A 312 -36.55 24.30 -20.97
C ARG A 312 -37.82 24.55 -20.15
N GLU A 313 -38.94 23.95 -20.53
CA GLU A 313 -40.24 24.13 -19.84
C GLU A 313 -40.18 23.72 -18.37
N VAL A 314 -39.61 22.55 -18.06
CA VAL A 314 -39.47 22.08 -16.67
C VAL A 314 -38.43 22.92 -15.92
N TYR A 315 -37.38 23.38 -16.60
CA TYR A 315 -36.41 24.30 -16.02
C TYR A 315 -37.07 25.63 -15.57
N GLU A 316 -37.99 26.20 -16.36
CA GLU A 316 -38.74 27.41 -15.95
C GLU A 316 -39.57 27.17 -14.68
N GLN A 317 -40.20 25.99 -14.56
CA GLN A 317 -40.94 25.62 -13.34
C GLN A 317 -40.03 25.49 -12.12
N VAL A 318 -38.81 24.98 -12.31
CA VAL A 318 -37.79 24.88 -11.25
C VAL A 318 -37.29 26.25 -10.82
N VAL A 319 -37.07 27.18 -11.75
CA VAL A 319 -36.69 28.56 -11.43
C VAL A 319 -37.81 29.27 -10.69
N GLU A 320 -39.07 29.09 -11.08
CA GLU A 320 -40.21 29.63 -10.36
C GLU A 320 -40.26 29.10 -8.92
N ALA A 321 -40.10 27.78 -8.72
CA ALA A 321 -40.02 27.17 -7.40
C ALA A 321 -38.86 27.73 -6.55
N TYR A 322 -37.70 28.01 -7.18
CA TYR A 322 -36.55 28.61 -6.52
C TYR A 322 -36.83 30.06 -6.07
N ILE A 323 -37.29 30.91 -6.99
CA ILE A 323 -37.56 32.33 -6.70
C ILE A 323 -38.67 32.46 -5.64
N ALA A 324 -39.79 31.75 -5.80
CA ALA A 324 -40.88 31.75 -4.82
C ALA A 324 -40.42 31.24 -3.44
N GLY A 325 -39.52 30.25 -3.43
CA GLY A 325 -38.93 29.73 -2.19
C GLY A 325 -38.08 30.79 -1.49
N LEU A 326 -37.22 31.49 -2.23
CA LEU A 326 -36.41 32.59 -1.70
C LEU A 326 -37.27 33.73 -1.17
N GLU A 327 -38.34 34.10 -1.88
CA GLU A 327 -39.31 35.11 -1.42
C GLU A 327 -39.90 34.70 -0.08
N LYS A 328 -40.39 33.47 0.03
CA LYS A 328 -40.95 32.94 1.28
C LYS A 328 -39.90 32.89 2.40
N PHE A 329 -38.66 32.51 2.11
CA PHE A 329 -37.57 32.55 3.10
C PHE A 329 -37.28 33.98 3.56
N ALA A 330 -37.28 34.94 2.63
CA ALA A 330 -37.07 36.36 2.89
C ALA A 330 -38.15 36.97 3.79
N THR A 331 -39.42 36.58 3.62
CA THR A 331 -40.54 37.06 4.46
C THR A 331 -40.42 36.61 5.93
N ARG A 332 -39.70 35.51 6.18
CA ARG A 332 -39.44 34.98 7.53
C ARG A 332 -38.14 35.50 8.15
N GLY A 333 -37.51 36.51 7.53
CA GLY A 333 -36.24 37.07 8.00
C GLY A 333 -35.00 36.24 7.65
N GLY A 334 -35.11 35.28 6.73
CA GLY A 334 -33.99 34.44 6.29
C GLY A 334 -32.88 35.22 5.59
N ASN A 335 -31.63 34.78 5.79
CA ASN A 335 -30.46 35.37 5.13
C ASN A 335 -30.26 34.76 3.73
N LEU A 336 -30.66 35.47 2.68
CA LEU A 336 -30.60 35.00 1.29
C LEU A 336 -29.18 34.65 0.81
N LYS A 337 -28.14 35.22 1.44
CA LYS A 337 -26.73 34.91 1.11
C LYS A 337 -26.32 33.47 1.45
N ARG A 338 -27.14 32.73 2.19
CA ARG A 338 -26.85 31.34 2.61
C ARG A 338 -27.52 30.28 1.74
N VAL A 339 -28.38 30.67 0.80
CA VAL A 339 -29.15 29.73 -0.02
C VAL A 339 -28.60 29.70 -1.43
N ALA A 340 -28.07 28.54 -1.83
CA ALA A 340 -27.57 28.27 -3.15
C ALA A 340 -28.36 27.14 -3.82
N SER A 341 -28.44 27.21 -5.14
CA SER A 341 -29.05 26.14 -5.93
C SER A 341 -28.38 26.03 -7.30
N VAL A 342 -28.36 24.82 -7.83
CA VAL A 342 -27.97 24.53 -9.22
C VAL A 342 -29.06 23.73 -9.91
N ALA A 343 -29.24 23.93 -11.20
CA ALA A 343 -30.17 23.21 -12.06
C ALA A 343 -29.40 22.29 -13.02
N SER A 344 -29.25 21.02 -12.63
CA SER A 344 -28.51 19.99 -13.38
C SER A 344 -29.27 19.54 -14.63
N PHE A 345 -28.95 20.20 -15.76
CA PHE A 345 -29.51 19.98 -17.09
C PHE A 345 -28.67 18.95 -17.86
N PHE A 346 -29.30 17.83 -18.25
CA PHE A 346 -28.63 16.68 -18.83
C PHE A 346 -28.43 16.84 -20.34
N ILE A 347 -27.22 16.52 -20.81
CA ILE A 347 -26.81 16.77 -22.20
C ILE A 347 -26.78 15.49 -23.03
N SER A 348 -25.77 14.64 -22.84
CA SER A 348 -25.50 13.51 -23.76
C SER A 348 -26.65 12.51 -23.92
N ARG A 349 -27.53 12.39 -22.93
CA ARG A 349 -28.73 11.54 -23.00
C ARG A 349 -29.73 12.01 -24.06
N ILE A 350 -29.83 13.31 -24.28
CA ILE A 350 -30.72 13.90 -25.28
C ILE A 350 -30.23 13.51 -26.68
N ASP A 351 -28.96 13.77 -26.99
CA ASP A 351 -28.39 13.40 -28.29
C ASP A 351 -28.40 11.89 -28.49
N THR A 352 -28.10 11.08 -27.46
CA THR A 352 -28.18 9.61 -27.59
C THR A 352 -29.58 9.14 -27.99
N ALA A 353 -30.62 9.67 -27.34
CA ALA A 353 -32.01 9.30 -27.66
C ALA A 353 -32.43 9.79 -29.04
N ILE A 354 -32.07 11.02 -29.40
CA ILE A 354 -32.45 11.63 -30.67
C ILE A 354 -31.68 11.00 -31.84
N ASP A 355 -30.37 10.79 -31.70
CA ASP A 355 -29.54 10.13 -32.72
C ASP A 355 -30.02 8.69 -32.96
N THR A 356 -30.48 7.99 -31.92
CA THR A 356 -31.09 6.65 -32.06
C THR A 356 -32.39 6.71 -32.87
N LEU A 357 -33.26 7.69 -32.59
CA LEU A 357 -34.49 7.90 -33.35
C LEU A 357 -34.20 8.28 -34.82
N ILE A 358 -33.19 9.12 -35.04
CA ILE A 358 -32.73 9.51 -36.38
C ILE A 358 -32.21 8.28 -37.12
N ALA A 359 -31.32 7.50 -36.52
CA ALA A 359 -30.74 6.31 -37.13
C ALA A 359 -31.80 5.27 -37.50
N ALA A 360 -32.79 5.05 -36.63
CA ALA A 360 -33.92 4.17 -36.92
C ALA A 360 -34.76 4.67 -38.10
N ARG A 361 -34.99 5.98 -38.21
CA ARG A 361 -35.74 6.57 -39.33
C ARG A 361 -34.96 6.49 -40.63
N LEU A 362 -33.65 6.72 -40.62
CA LEU A 362 -32.77 6.64 -41.80
C LEU A 362 -32.73 5.25 -42.47
N GLN A 363 -33.23 4.20 -41.80
CA GLN A 363 -33.38 2.86 -42.38
C GLN A 363 -34.66 2.70 -43.24
N ALA A 364 -35.62 3.63 -43.16
CA ALA A 364 -36.83 3.62 -43.97
C ALA A 364 -36.62 4.32 -45.33
N ALA A 365 -37.40 3.94 -46.35
CA ALA A 365 -37.38 4.63 -47.64
C ALA A 365 -37.84 6.09 -47.49
N MET A 366 -36.99 7.04 -47.88
CA MET A 366 -37.23 8.49 -47.73
C MET A 366 -36.66 9.28 -48.91
N THR A 367 -37.08 10.53 -49.04
CA THR A 367 -36.55 11.45 -50.05
C THR A 367 -35.16 11.98 -49.65
N PRO A 368 -34.29 12.39 -50.60
CA PRO A 368 -32.99 12.98 -50.28
C PRO A 368 -33.08 14.24 -49.39
N LYS A 369 -34.20 14.97 -49.45
CA LYS A 369 -34.45 16.14 -48.60
C LYS A 369 -34.65 15.73 -47.14
N GLU A 370 -35.45 14.69 -46.89
CA GLU A 370 -35.71 14.16 -45.54
C GLU A 370 -34.44 13.54 -44.94
N GLU A 371 -33.65 12.84 -45.75
CA GLU A 371 -32.36 12.28 -45.31
C GLU A 371 -31.39 13.38 -44.86
N ASN A 372 -31.22 14.43 -45.67
CA ASN A 372 -30.34 15.56 -45.32
C ASN A 372 -30.83 16.29 -44.07
N LEU A 373 -32.14 16.50 -43.93
CA LEU A 373 -32.73 17.12 -42.75
C LEU A 373 -32.39 16.31 -41.48
N LEU A 374 -32.64 14.99 -41.49
CA LEU A 374 -32.36 14.11 -40.35
C LEU A 374 -30.86 14.05 -40.00
N ARG A 375 -29.97 13.95 -41.00
CA ARG A 375 -28.52 13.96 -40.78
C ARG A 375 -28.03 15.30 -40.21
N SER A 376 -28.68 16.41 -40.56
CA SER A 376 -28.28 17.74 -40.07
C SER A 376 -28.47 17.92 -38.57
N LEU A 377 -29.33 17.11 -37.94
CA LEU A 377 -29.68 17.14 -36.51
C LEU A 377 -28.76 16.29 -35.62
N THR A 378 -28.02 15.34 -36.20
CA THR A 378 -27.20 14.37 -35.45
C THR A 378 -26.16 15.08 -34.59
N GLY A 379 -26.20 14.84 -33.27
CA GLY A 379 -25.26 15.42 -32.30
C GLY A 379 -25.36 16.94 -32.06
N LYS A 380 -26.45 17.59 -32.47
CA LYS A 380 -26.64 19.05 -32.32
C LYS A 380 -27.75 19.44 -31.35
N VAL A 381 -28.72 18.57 -31.12
CA VAL A 381 -29.97 18.96 -30.45
C VAL A 381 -29.76 19.23 -28.96
N ALA A 382 -28.94 18.46 -28.26
CA ALA A 382 -28.67 18.69 -26.85
C ALA A 382 -27.97 20.03 -26.61
N ILE A 383 -27.01 20.39 -27.48
CA ILE A 383 -26.29 21.67 -27.42
C ILE A 383 -27.24 22.83 -27.74
N ALA A 384 -28.07 22.72 -28.78
CA ALA A 384 -29.06 23.74 -29.12
C ALA A 384 -30.05 23.96 -27.96
N ASN A 385 -30.59 22.88 -27.39
CA ASN A 385 -31.49 22.93 -26.24
C ASN A 385 -30.83 23.60 -25.02
N ALA A 386 -29.55 23.29 -24.75
CA ALA A 386 -28.79 23.90 -23.66
C ALA A 386 -28.54 25.40 -23.89
N ARG A 387 -28.14 25.82 -25.10
CA ARG A 387 -27.97 27.25 -25.46
C ARG A 387 -29.25 28.04 -25.27
N LEU A 388 -30.38 27.53 -25.77
CA LEU A 388 -31.68 28.20 -25.61
C LEU A 388 -32.17 28.21 -24.16
N THR A 389 -31.85 27.17 -23.38
CA THR A 389 -32.12 27.15 -21.93
C THR A 389 -31.26 28.20 -21.20
N TYR A 390 -30.01 28.39 -21.62
CA TYR A 390 -29.14 29.43 -21.09
C TYR A 390 -29.62 30.85 -21.43
N GLN A 391 -30.14 31.10 -22.64
CA GLN A 391 -30.80 32.39 -22.95
C GLN A 391 -31.98 32.65 -22.01
N ARG A 392 -32.79 31.61 -21.76
CA ARG A 392 -33.91 31.71 -20.84
C ARG A 392 -33.48 31.96 -19.39
N TYR A 393 -32.36 31.36 -18.95
CA TYR A 393 -31.73 31.66 -17.66
C TYR A 393 -31.41 33.15 -17.52
N LEU A 394 -30.78 33.76 -18.53
CA LEU A 394 -30.45 35.19 -18.49
C LEU A 394 -31.71 36.07 -18.36
N GLU A 395 -32.77 35.74 -19.09
CA GLU A 395 -34.04 36.46 -19.00
C GLU A 395 -34.67 36.37 -17.60
N LEU A 396 -34.79 35.16 -17.05
CA LEU A 396 -35.45 34.91 -15.76
C LEU A 396 -34.74 35.59 -14.59
N PHE A 397 -33.41 35.74 -14.66
CA PHE A 397 -32.58 36.38 -13.63
C PHE A 397 -32.20 37.84 -13.96
N SER A 398 -32.98 38.54 -14.80
CA SER A 398 -32.73 39.96 -15.15
C SER A 398 -33.81 40.94 -14.65
N GLY A 399 -35.04 40.44 -14.40
CA GLY A 399 -36.21 41.29 -14.13
C GLY A 399 -36.30 41.88 -12.71
N PRO A 400 -37.24 42.80 -12.46
CA PRO A 400 -37.39 43.49 -11.16
C PRO A 400 -37.60 42.57 -9.95
N ARG A 401 -38.33 41.46 -10.16
CA ARG A 401 -38.55 40.42 -9.13
C ARG A 401 -37.23 39.85 -8.63
N TRP A 402 -36.30 39.54 -9.56
CA TRP A 402 -34.98 39.05 -9.20
C TRP A 402 -34.11 40.13 -8.55
N GLN A 403 -34.11 41.35 -9.09
CA GLN A 403 -33.33 42.48 -8.56
C GLN A 403 -33.65 42.78 -7.08
N THR A 404 -34.91 42.57 -6.69
CA THR A 404 -35.35 42.71 -5.29
C THR A 404 -34.71 41.67 -4.36
N LEU A 405 -34.53 40.44 -4.84
CA LEU A 405 -33.86 39.38 -4.07
C LEU A 405 -32.33 39.53 -4.09
N SER A 406 -31.74 39.85 -5.25
CA SER A 406 -30.29 39.97 -5.41
C SER A 406 -29.71 41.15 -4.64
N SER A 407 -30.42 42.28 -4.55
CA SER A 407 -30.04 43.42 -3.69
C SER A 407 -29.97 43.08 -2.19
N ARG A 408 -30.69 42.02 -1.78
CA ARG A 408 -30.64 41.44 -0.43
C ARG A 408 -29.62 40.30 -0.30
N GLY A 409 -28.84 40.04 -1.35
CA GLY A 409 -27.77 39.06 -1.40
C GLY A 409 -28.17 37.66 -1.86
N ALA A 410 -29.34 37.48 -2.48
CA ALA A 410 -29.66 36.22 -3.17
C ALA A 410 -28.71 35.98 -4.35
N GLN A 411 -28.37 34.72 -4.59
CA GLN A 411 -27.52 34.32 -5.72
C GLN A 411 -28.35 33.58 -6.77
N THR A 412 -28.05 33.70 -8.06
CA THR A 412 -28.84 32.99 -9.10
C THR A 412 -28.73 31.47 -8.94
N GLN A 413 -29.76 30.73 -9.34
CA GLN A 413 -29.69 29.28 -9.49
C GLN A 413 -28.93 28.97 -10.79
N ARG A 414 -27.66 28.58 -10.67
CA ARG A 414 -26.81 28.35 -11.86
C ARG A 414 -27.29 27.14 -12.65
N LEU A 415 -27.28 27.25 -13.97
CA LEU A 415 -27.36 26.07 -14.82
C LEU A 415 -26.12 25.20 -14.61
N LEU A 416 -26.34 23.91 -14.38
CA LEU A 416 -25.30 22.91 -14.25
C LEU A 416 -25.42 21.91 -15.39
N TRP A 417 -24.41 21.81 -16.24
CA TRP A 417 -24.39 20.84 -17.34
C TRP A 417 -23.99 19.48 -16.81
N ALA A 418 -24.92 18.52 -16.87
CA ALA A 418 -24.72 17.16 -16.40
C ALA A 418 -24.70 16.17 -17.57
N SER A 419 -24.11 15.01 -17.34
CA SER A 419 -23.98 13.97 -18.38
C SER A 419 -23.24 14.50 -19.62
N THR A 420 -22.08 15.13 -19.42
CA THR A 420 -21.28 15.82 -20.45
C THR A 420 -20.17 14.96 -21.07
N SER A 421 -20.25 13.62 -20.94
CA SER A 421 -19.39 12.69 -21.68
C SER A 421 -20.00 12.33 -23.02
N ALA A 422 -19.22 12.45 -24.10
CA ALA A 422 -19.64 11.96 -25.42
C ALA A 422 -19.93 10.45 -25.38
N LYS A 423 -21.07 10.03 -25.95
CA LYS A 423 -21.45 8.60 -26.05
C LYS A 423 -21.21 8.03 -27.44
N ASN A 424 -21.12 8.89 -28.44
CA ASN A 424 -20.83 8.54 -29.82
C ASN A 424 -19.31 8.72 -30.06
N PRO A 425 -18.58 7.65 -30.45
CA PRO A 425 -17.13 7.73 -30.67
C PRO A 425 -16.76 8.62 -31.87
N ASN A 426 -17.71 8.97 -32.73
CA ASN A 426 -17.49 9.91 -33.83
C ASN A 426 -17.48 11.38 -33.38
N TYR A 427 -17.93 11.65 -32.15
CA TYR A 427 -17.84 12.99 -31.57
C TYR A 427 -16.51 13.13 -30.85
N ARG A 428 -16.02 14.37 -30.74
CA ARG A 428 -14.92 14.64 -29.82
C ARG A 428 -15.39 14.29 -28.40
N ASP A 429 -14.58 13.54 -27.68
CA ASP A 429 -14.79 13.12 -26.29
C ASP A 429 -15.05 14.28 -25.31
N VAL A 430 -14.57 15.49 -25.65
CA VAL A 430 -14.75 16.74 -24.90
C VAL A 430 -15.83 17.67 -25.45
N ILE A 431 -16.59 17.27 -26.48
CA ILE A 431 -17.50 18.16 -27.23
C ILE A 431 -18.48 18.92 -26.31
N TYR A 432 -19.15 18.23 -25.39
CA TYR A 432 -20.15 18.88 -24.55
C TYR A 432 -19.54 19.84 -23.52
N VAL A 433 -18.29 19.64 -23.13
CA VAL A 433 -17.59 20.63 -22.30
C VAL A 433 -17.26 21.85 -23.14
N GLU A 434 -16.70 21.68 -24.34
CA GLU A 434 -16.32 22.77 -25.24
C GLU A 434 -17.50 23.61 -25.74
N GLU A 435 -18.66 23.00 -25.97
CA GLU A 435 -19.85 23.66 -26.55
C GLU A 435 -20.74 24.34 -25.51
N LEU A 436 -20.52 24.10 -24.22
CA LEU A 436 -21.39 24.59 -23.14
C LEU A 436 -20.69 25.53 -22.14
N ILE A 437 -19.61 26.18 -22.55
CA ILE A 437 -18.87 27.14 -21.73
C ILE A 437 -19.56 28.50 -21.77
N GLY A 438 -19.85 29.07 -20.60
CA GLY A 438 -20.38 30.42 -20.49
C GLY A 438 -20.50 30.90 -19.05
N PRO A 439 -20.76 32.20 -18.86
CA PRO A 439 -20.68 32.82 -17.55
C PRO A 439 -21.78 32.32 -16.62
N ASP A 440 -21.42 32.22 -15.35
CA ASP A 440 -22.32 31.84 -14.26
C ASP A 440 -22.99 30.47 -14.44
N THR A 441 -22.22 29.52 -14.98
CA THR A 441 -22.63 28.13 -15.16
C THR A 441 -21.71 27.17 -14.40
N VAL A 442 -22.17 25.93 -14.24
CA VAL A 442 -21.37 24.82 -13.70
C VAL A 442 -21.35 23.72 -14.75
N ASN A 443 -20.24 22.98 -14.87
CA ASN A 443 -20.22 21.72 -15.60
C ASN A 443 -19.75 20.61 -14.64
N THR A 444 -20.57 19.58 -14.46
CA THR A 444 -20.16 18.40 -13.67
C THR A 444 -19.64 17.33 -14.62
N ILE A 445 -18.33 17.10 -14.56
CA ILE A 445 -17.60 16.35 -15.56
C ILE A 445 -17.17 15.00 -14.98
N PRO A 446 -17.46 13.86 -15.64
CA PRO A 446 -16.91 12.56 -15.26
C PRO A 446 -15.39 12.54 -15.40
N LEU A 447 -14.69 11.75 -14.55
CA LEU A 447 -13.22 11.76 -14.48
C LEU A 447 -12.52 11.61 -15.84
N ALA A 448 -12.95 10.67 -16.69
CA ALA A 448 -12.35 10.47 -18.01
C ALA A 448 -12.49 11.71 -18.93
N THR A 449 -13.63 12.39 -18.91
CA THR A 449 -13.85 13.62 -19.69
C THR A 449 -13.10 14.80 -19.06
N PHE A 450 -12.94 14.81 -17.73
CA PHE A 450 -12.14 15.80 -17.02
C PHE A 450 -10.67 15.72 -17.44
N GLU A 451 -10.12 14.50 -17.50
CA GLU A 451 -8.76 14.24 -17.99
C GLU A 451 -8.59 14.57 -19.47
N ALA A 452 -9.52 14.15 -20.33
CA ALA A 452 -9.50 14.48 -21.76
C ALA A 452 -9.53 16.00 -22.00
N PHE A 453 -10.36 16.73 -21.25
CA PHE A 453 -10.41 18.19 -21.36
C PHE A 453 -9.11 18.84 -20.89
N ARG A 454 -8.49 18.34 -19.82
CA ARG A 454 -7.18 18.78 -19.36
C ARG A 454 -6.10 18.61 -20.44
N ASP A 455 -6.16 17.49 -21.16
CA ASP A 455 -5.20 17.14 -22.22
C ASP A 455 -5.39 17.96 -23.50
N HIS A 456 -6.61 18.08 -24.03
CA HIS A 456 -6.82 18.64 -25.37
C HIS A 456 -8.11 19.48 -25.55
N GLY A 457 -8.74 19.91 -24.46
CA GLY A 457 -9.89 20.82 -24.49
C GLY A 457 -9.59 22.18 -25.15
N ARG A 458 -10.59 22.76 -25.82
CA ARG A 458 -10.49 24.06 -26.50
C ARG A 458 -11.51 25.05 -25.93
N PRO A 459 -11.09 25.89 -24.96
CA PRO A 459 -12.01 26.76 -24.23
C PRO A 459 -12.39 27.99 -25.08
N ARG A 460 -13.69 28.33 -25.11
CA ARG A 460 -14.26 29.52 -25.76
C ARG A 460 -15.64 29.84 -25.18
N ALA A 461 -16.19 31.03 -25.38
CA ALA A 461 -17.50 31.42 -24.85
C ALA A 461 -18.68 30.85 -25.68
N SER A 462 -18.72 29.53 -25.80
CA SER A 462 -19.57 28.80 -26.75
C SER A 462 -21.09 28.89 -26.48
N LEU A 463 -21.53 29.15 -25.25
CA LEU A 463 -22.96 29.28 -24.93
C LEU A 463 -23.61 30.54 -25.53
N THR A 464 -22.79 31.54 -25.86
CA THR A 464 -23.23 32.81 -26.45
C THR A 464 -22.93 32.91 -27.94
N GLU A 465 -22.30 31.88 -28.52
CA GLU A 465 -22.01 31.81 -29.96
C GLU A 465 -23.21 31.26 -30.73
N ASP A 466 -23.50 31.86 -31.88
CA ASP A 466 -24.41 31.32 -32.90
C ASP A 466 -25.77 30.81 -32.35
N ILE A 467 -26.48 31.72 -31.67
CA ILE A 467 -27.78 31.42 -31.07
C ILE A 467 -28.85 31.17 -32.14
N GLU A 468 -28.74 31.82 -33.31
CA GLU A 468 -29.65 31.62 -34.44
C GLU A 468 -29.62 30.16 -34.92
N SER A 469 -28.43 29.56 -35.07
CA SER A 469 -28.33 28.14 -35.45
C SER A 469 -28.96 27.18 -34.41
N ALA A 470 -28.99 27.56 -33.13
CA ALA A 470 -29.69 26.79 -32.11
C ALA A 470 -31.22 26.82 -32.31
N TYR A 471 -31.79 27.96 -32.74
CA TYR A 471 -33.20 28.04 -33.14
C TYR A 471 -33.46 27.20 -34.41
N ASP A 472 -32.63 27.34 -35.43
CA ASP A 472 -32.74 26.57 -36.68
C ASP A 472 -32.71 25.06 -36.43
N THR A 473 -31.85 24.59 -35.52
CA THR A 473 -31.76 23.17 -35.14
C THR A 473 -33.07 22.68 -34.51
N MET A 474 -33.72 23.50 -33.69
CA MET A 474 -34.97 23.14 -33.01
C MET A 474 -36.17 23.20 -33.96
N GLU A 475 -36.17 24.12 -34.93
CA GLU A 475 -37.14 24.15 -36.03
C GLU A 475 -36.99 22.93 -36.94
N ALA A 476 -35.76 22.59 -37.34
CA ALA A 476 -35.46 21.41 -38.12
C ALA A 476 -35.88 20.11 -37.41
N LEU A 477 -35.73 20.04 -36.07
CA LEU A 477 -36.20 18.92 -35.26
C LEU A 477 -37.73 18.78 -35.32
N ALA A 478 -38.45 19.90 -35.29
CA ALA A 478 -39.90 19.94 -35.43
C ALA A 478 -40.36 19.60 -36.85
N GLU A 479 -39.69 20.10 -37.90
CA GLU A 479 -39.93 19.73 -39.31
C GLU A 479 -39.72 18.23 -39.52
N ALA A 480 -38.71 17.65 -38.87
CA ALA A 480 -38.46 16.21 -38.87
C ALA A 480 -39.51 15.41 -38.06
N GLY A 481 -40.48 16.05 -37.40
CA GLY A 481 -41.52 15.38 -36.62
C GLY A 481 -40.97 14.63 -35.40
N VAL A 482 -39.90 15.14 -34.78
CA VAL A 482 -39.35 14.61 -33.53
C VAL A 482 -39.73 15.55 -32.38
N SER A 483 -40.52 15.04 -31.42
CA SER A 483 -40.95 15.83 -30.26
C SER A 483 -39.90 15.79 -29.16
N LEU A 484 -39.18 16.89 -28.95
CA LEU A 484 -38.24 17.02 -27.84
C LEU A 484 -38.93 16.87 -26.48
N LYS A 485 -40.18 17.34 -26.34
CA LYS A 485 -40.97 17.16 -25.12
C LYS A 485 -41.17 15.68 -24.80
N LYS A 486 -41.61 14.88 -25.79
CA LYS A 486 -41.81 13.44 -25.60
C LYS A 486 -40.50 12.73 -25.24
N VAL A 487 -39.40 13.13 -25.89
CA VAL A 487 -38.05 12.61 -25.56
C VAL A 487 -37.67 12.97 -24.12
N ALA A 488 -37.85 14.23 -23.71
CA ALA A 488 -37.55 14.70 -22.36
C ALA A 488 -38.40 13.99 -21.28
N ASP A 489 -39.71 13.82 -21.52
CA ASP A 489 -40.62 13.11 -20.61
C ASP A 489 -40.18 11.64 -20.45
N THR A 490 -39.77 11.00 -21.55
CA THR A 490 -39.25 9.63 -21.55
C THR A 490 -37.94 9.54 -20.79
N LEU A 491 -36.98 10.44 -21.07
CA LEU A 491 -35.69 10.49 -20.40
C LEU A 491 -35.79 10.79 -18.89
N LEU A 492 -36.80 11.56 -18.47
CA LEU A 492 -37.09 11.78 -17.05
C LEU A 492 -37.56 10.49 -16.39
N ALA A 493 -38.55 9.81 -16.98
CA ALA A 493 -39.07 8.55 -16.45
C ALA A 493 -37.99 7.45 -16.40
N GLU A 494 -37.25 7.26 -17.50
CA GLU A 494 -36.12 6.33 -17.57
C GLU A 494 -34.99 6.74 -16.62
N GLY A 495 -34.74 8.04 -16.47
CA GLY A 495 -33.72 8.56 -15.56
C GLY A 495 -34.01 8.23 -14.10
N VAL A 496 -35.25 8.41 -13.66
CA VAL A 496 -35.71 7.99 -12.33
C VAL A 496 -35.56 6.48 -12.17
N GLN A 497 -36.03 5.69 -13.13
CA GLN A 497 -35.93 4.23 -13.07
C GLN A 497 -34.48 3.74 -13.00
N LEU A 498 -33.59 4.27 -13.84
CA LEU A 498 -32.17 3.92 -13.83
C LEU A 498 -31.49 4.24 -12.49
N PHE A 499 -31.89 5.33 -11.83
CA PHE A 499 -31.38 5.68 -10.51
C PHE A 499 -31.96 4.78 -9.42
N SER A 500 -33.25 4.42 -9.48
CA SER A 500 -33.87 3.43 -8.60
C SER A 500 -33.21 2.06 -8.73
N ASP A 501 -32.93 1.61 -9.96
CA ASP A 501 -32.27 0.33 -10.23
C ASP A 501 -30.82 0.33 -9.72
N ALA A 502 -30.07 1.42 -9.97
CA ALA A 502 -28.72 1.58 -9.45
C ALA A 502 -28.71 1.60 -7.92
N PHE A 503 -29.69 2.25 -7.30
CA PHE A 503 -29.82 2.28 -5.84
C PHE A 503 -30.19 0.90 -5.28
N GLY A 504 -31.06 0.13 -5.93
CA GLY A 504 -31.34 -1.27 -5.56
C GLY A 504 -30.10 -2.17 -5.63
N LYS A 505 -29.30 -2.02 -6.70
CA LYS A 505 -28.01 -2.72 -6.85
C LYS A 505 -27.02 -2.32 -5.76
N LEU A 506 -26.92 -1.02 -5.47
CA LEU A 506 -26.09 -0.49 -4.40
C LEU A 506 -26.45 -1.10 -3.03
N LEU A 507 -27.73 -1.07 -2.65
CA LEU A 507 -28.16 -1.66 -1.38
C LEU A 507 -27.89 -3.17 -1.33
N THR A 508 -28.01 -3.86 -2.47
CA THR A 508 -27.63 -5.28 -2.59
C THR A 508 -26.12 -5.47 -2.40
N ALA A 509 -25.29 -4.63 -3.00
CA ALA A 509 -23.84 -4.67 -2.85
C ALA A 509 -23.39 -4.38 -1.41
N VAL A 510 -23.99 -3.37 -0.76
CA VAL A 510 -23.78 -3.04 0.66
C VAL A 510 -24.16 -4.22 1.56
N LYS A 511 -25.31 -4.85 1.31
CA LYS A 511 -25.75 -6.03 2.05
C LYS A 511 -24.83 -7.24 1.82
N LYS A 512 -24.39 -7.44 0.58
CA LYS A 512 -23.47 -8.50 0.19
C LYS A 512 -22.12 -8.31 0.87
N GLN A 513 -21.51 -7.13 0.74
CA GLN A 513 -20.23 -6.83 1.38
C GLN A 513 -20.31 -6.85 2.90
N SER A 514 -21.39 -6.37 3.52
CA SER A 514 -21.58 -6.51 4.97
C SER A 514 -21.66 -7.97 5.45
N ARG A 515 -22.14 -8.89 4.59
CA ARG A 515 -22.18 -10.33 4.87
C ARG A 515 -20.87 -11.05 4.54
N GLU A 516 -20.18 -10.61 3.49
CA GLU A 516 -18.93 -11.20 3.00
C GLU A 516 -17.68 -10.60 3.65
N ALA A 517 -17.81 -9.45 4.31
CA ALA A 517 -16.76 -8.82 5.11
C ALA A 517 -16.36 -9.76 6.26
N GLY A 518 -15.19 -10.38 6.10
CA GLY A 518 -14.69 -11.49 6.92
C GLY A 518 -14.51 -12.82 6.18
N THR A 519 -14.82 -12.91 4.88
CA THR A 519 -14.75 -14.16 4.08
C THR A 519 -13.84 -14.07 2.85
N GLY A 520 -12.70 -13.36 2.94
CA GLY A 520 -11.66 -13.46 1.91
C GLY A 520 -11.38 -14.93 1.61
N LYS A 521 -11.23 -15.30 0.33
CA LYS A 521 -10.79 -16.66 -0.08
C LYS A 521 -9.31 -16.83 0.27
N ILE A 522 -9.01 -16.75 1.56
CA ILE A 522 -7.77 -17.24 2.11
C ILE A 522 -7.69 -18.73 1.82
N ASN A 523 -6.46 -19.18 1.66
CA ASN A 523 -6.13 -20.56 1.40
C ASN A 523 -6.68 -21.47 2.52
N ARG A 524 -7.26 -22.61 2.14
CA ARG A 524 -8.09 -23.40 3.08
C ARG A 524 -7.23 -24.17 4.08
N MET A 525 -7.58 -24.08 5.37
CA MET A 525 -7.06 -24.94 6.42
C MET A 525 -8.14 -25.93 6.91
N THR A 526 -7.75 -27.19 7.11
CA THR A 526 -8.56 -28.23 7.75
C THR A 526 -7.71 -29.02 8.74
N TYR A 527 -8.34 -29.72 9.68
CA TYR A 527 -7.60 -30.52 10.66
C TYR A 527 -8.42 -31.74 11.11
N GLN A 528 -7.71 -32.77 11.55
CA GLN A 528 -8.24 -33.94 12.23
C GLN A 528 -7.46 -34.16 13.52
N LEU A 529 -8.16 -34.10 14.65
CA LEU A 529 -7.56 -34.19 15.98
C LEU A 529 -8.23 -35.33 16.77
N PRO A 530 -7.49 -36.06 17.63
CA PRO A 530 -8.10 -36.95 18.62
C PRO A 530 -9.09 -36.19 19.51
N GLU A 531 -10.21 -36.81 19.85
CA GLU A 531 -11.33 -36.16 20.58
C GLU A 531 -10.90 -35.37 21.84
N PRO A 532 -10.05 -35.91 22.75
CA PRO A 532 -9.62 -35.14 23.91
C PRO A 532 -8.86 -33.86 23.56
N MET A 533 -8.09 -33.88 22.47
CA MET A 533 -7.36 -32.73 21.98
C MET A 533 -8.30 -31.72 21.31
N ALA A 534 -9.28 -32.18 20.53
CA ALA A 534 -10.28 -31.31 19.92
C ALA A 534 -11.08 -30.52 20.97
N VAL A 535 -11.48 -31.19 22.06
CA VAL A 535 -12.14 -30.55 23.21
C VAL A 535 -11.21 -29.51 23.85
N ALA A 536 -9.96 -29.86 24.12
CA ALA A 536 -9.01 -28.94 24.74
C ALA A 536 -8.70 -27.71 23.87
N VAL A 537 -8.69 -27.85 22.54
CA VAL A 537 -8.56 -26.72 21.59
C VAL A 537 -9.79 -25.83 21.66
N LYS A 538 -10.99 -26.42 21.64
CA LYS A 538 -12.26 -25.69 21.78
C LYS A 538 -12.32 -24.90 23.10
N ASP A 539 -11.92 -25.50 24.20
CA ASP A 539 -11.87 -24.84 25.51
C ASP A 539 -10.88 -23.68 25.52
N THR A 540 -9.72 -23.84 24.89
CA THR A 540 -8.74 -22.77 24.75
C THR A 540 -9.25 -21.63 23.87
N LEU A 541 -9.98 -21.91 22.78
CA LEU A 541 -10.60 -20.88 21.95
C LEU A 541 -11.71 -20.14 22.71
N ALA A 542 -12.54 -20.85 23.47
CA ALA A 542 -13.57 -20.22 24.32
C ALA A 542 -12.94 -19.29 25.38
N GLU A 543 -11.83 -19.71 25.99
CA GLU A 543 -11.07 -18.89 26.93
C GLU A 543 -10.46 -17.63 26.28
N TRP A 544 -9.89 -17.79 25.08
CA TRP A 544 -9.36 -16.68 24.29
C TRP A 544 -10.44 -15.68 23.88
N SER A 545 -11.62 -16.16 23.48
CA SER A 545 -12.77 -15.31 23.15
C SER A 545 -13.25 -14.54 24.38
N ALA A 546 -13.44 -15.24 25.51
CA ALA A 546 -13.96 -14.64 26.74
C ALA A 546 -13.03 -13.54 27.32
N GLN A 547 -11.71 -13.67 27.09
CA GLN A 547 -10.70 -12.71 27.56
C GLN A 547 -10.25 -11.72 26.48
N GLU A 548 -10.94 -11.66 25.34
CA GLU A 548 -10.60 -10.80 24.19
C GLU A 548 -9.11 -10.88 23.77
N LYS A 549 -8.49 -12.07 23.85
CA LYS A 549 -7.03 -12.21 23.68
C LYS A 549 -6.55 -11.82 22.28
N VAL A 550 -7.38 -11.97 21.24
CA VAL A 550 -7.07 -11.50 19.89
C VAL A 550 -6.97 -9.97 19.89
N ARG A 551 -7.95 -9.26 20.46
CA ARG A 551 -7.92 -7.80 20.59
C ARG A 551 -6.69 -7.32 21.37
N ARG A 552 -6.32 -8.02 22.44
CA ARG A 552 -5.13 -7.73 23.24
C ARG A 552 -3.83 -7.95 22.46
N LEU A 553 -3.75 -8.98 21.61
CA LEU A 553 -2.60 -9.26 20.75
C LEU A 553 -2.39 -8.10 19.77
N TRP A 554 -3.47 -7.69 19.10
CA TRP A 554 -3.45 -6.56 18.17
C TRP A 554 -3.23 -5.21 18.88
N GLY A 555 -3.69 -5.09 20.13
CA GLY A 555 -3.42 -3.98 21.04
C GLY A 555 -2.01 -3.99 21.65
N ARG A 556 -1.15 -4.94 21.26
CA ARG A 556 0.23 -5.10 21.74
C ARG A 556 0.38 -5.29 23.25
N ASP A 557 -0.58 -5.97 23.86
CA ASP A 557 -0.58 -6.25 25.29
C ASP A 557 0.42 -7.36 25.66
N ALA A 558 1.55 -6.96 26.26
CA ALA A 558 2.60 -7.89 26.69
C ALA A 558 2.14 -8.91 27.75
N SER A 559 1.07 -8.62 28.50
CA SER A 559 0.55 -9.53 29.53
C SER A 559 -0.11 -10.80 28.98
N LEU A 560 -0.27 -10.90 27.66
CA LEU A 560 -0.62 -12.16 26.99
C LEU A 560 0.48 -13.22 27.05
N TRP A 561 1.73 -12.81 27.27
CA TRP A 561 2.90 -13.68 27.31
C TRP A 561 3.56 -13.60 28.69
N THR A 562 4.76 -13.01 28.79
CA THR A 562 5.50 -12.89 30.05
C THR A 562 5.41 -11.50 30.68
N GLY A 563 4.79 -10.52 30.01
CA GLY A 563 4.61 -9.16 30.53
C GLY A 563 5.90 -8.33 30.55
N LYS A 564 6.88 -8.64 29.71
CA LYS A 564 8.17 -7.95 29.60
C LYS A 564 8.16 -6.98 28.41
N ASP A 565 9.03 -7.20 27.42
CA ASP A 565 9.26 -6.30 26.29
C ASP A 565 8.48 -6.69 25.02
N GLU A 566 7.60 -7.70 25.07
CA GLU A 566 6.86 -8.24 23.93
C GLU A 566 6.14 -7.16 23.11
N ALA A 567 5.55 -6.16 23.77
CA ALA A 567 4.84 -5.05 23.14
C ALA A 567 5.68 -4.28 22.10
N ARG A 568 7.02 -4.33 22.22
CA ARG A 568 7.96 -3.64 21.31
C ARG A 568 8.21 -4.38 20.00
N TRP A 569 7.82 -5.65 19.90
CA TRP A 569 8.21 -6.54 18.79
C TRP A 569 7.06 -6.89 17.84
N LEU A 570 5.92 -6.22 17.99
CA LEU A 570 4.68 -6.45 17.24
C LEU A 570 4.49 -5.50 16.05
N GLY A 571 5.59 -4.95 15.50
CA GLY A 571 5.53 -4.10 14.30
C GLY A 571 5.04 -4.83 13.05
N TRP A 572 5.18 -6.15 13.02
CA TRP A 572 4.82 -7.00 11.87
C TRP A 572 3.31 -7.11 11.64
N LEU A 573 2.47 -6.81 12.65
CA LEU A 573 1.02 -6.92 12.52
C LEU A 573 0.42 -6.02 11.42
N GLY A 574 1.04 -4.89 11.11
CA GLY A 574 0.58 -3.94 10.09
C GLY A 574 1.52 -3.82 8.88
N ILE A 575 2.56 -4.65 8.81
CA ILE A 575 3.66 -4.43 7.85
C ILE A 575 3.23 -4.59 6.40
N ALA A 576 2.26 -5.47 6.11
CA ALA A 576 1.80 -5.71 4.75
C ALA A 576 1.10 -4.46 4.17
N ASN A 577 0.13 -3.89 4.89
CA ASN A 577 -0.48 -2.60 4.55
C ASN A 577 0.55 -1.45 4.46
N ASP A 578 1.50 -1.37 5.39
CA ASP A 578 2.55 -0.35 5.33
C ASP A 578 3.42 -0.48 4.07
N GLN A 579 3.73 -1.71 3.63
CA GLN A 579 4.49 -1.95 2.40
C GLN A 579 3.66 -1.62 1.15
N LEU A 580 2.36 -1.92 1.12
CA LEU A 580 1.46 -1.51 0.04
C LEU A 580 1.35 0.02 -0.08
N ALA A 581 1.26 0.72 1.05
CA ALA A 581 1.25 2.19 1.06
C ALA A 581 2.54 2.80 0.48
N HIS A 582 3.66 2.08 0.55
CA HIS A 582 4.98 2.51 0.06
C HIS A 582 5.50 1.65 -1.11
N ILE A 583 4.59 1.03 -1.87
CA ILE A 583 4.90 -0.01 -2.86
C ILE A 583 5.85 0.47 -3.98
N GLN A 584 5.81 1.77 -4.29
CA GLN A 584 6.64 2.40 -5.34
C GLN A 584 8.15 2.15 -5.14
N ARG A 585 8.60 2.01 -3.90
CA ARG A 585 10.01 1.73 -3.60
C ARG A 585 10.40 0.31 -4.05
N LEU A 586 9.53 -0.67 -3.82
CA LEU A 586 9.76 -2.07 -4.19
C LEU A 586 9.63 -2.26 -5.71
N THR A 587 8.66 -1.61 -6.35
CA THR A 587 8.54 -1.65 -7.82
C THR A 587 9.74 -0.98 -8.50
N ARG A 588 10.23 0.14 -7.96
CA ARG A 588 11.43 0.81 -8.50
C ARG A 588 12.68 -0.05 -8.41
N ILE A 589 12.92 -0.76 -7.30
CA ILE A 589 14.11 -1.62 -7.21
C ILE A 589 14.00 -2.85 -8.13
N ALA A 590 12.78 -3.39 -8.33
CA ALA A 590 12.54 -4.43 -9.33
C ALA A 590 12.87 -3.93 -10.75
N GLU A 591 12.42 -2.73 -11.13
CA GLU A 591 12.76 -2.11 -12.42
C GLU A 591 14.27 -1.89 -12.59
N ILE A 592 14.95 -1.44 -11.54
CA ILE A 592 16.41 -1.29 -11.54
C ILE A 592 17.08 -2.65 -11.74
N ALA A 593 16.68 -3.69 -11.02
CA ALA A 593 17.24 -5.03 -11.17
C ALA A 593 17.07 -5.56 -12.60
N ARG A 594 15.89 -5.35 -13.20
CA ARG A 594 15.59 -5.70 -14.59
C ARG A 594 16.44 -4.94 -15.61
N ASN A 595 16.71 -3.66 -15.37
CA ASN A 595 17.38 -2.79 -16.35
C ASN A 595 18.91 -2.70 -16.19
N THR A 596 19.47 -3.10 -15.05
CA THR A 596 20.91 -2.96 -14.76
C THR A 596 21.77 -4.06 -15.41
N GLY A 597 21.16 -5.15 -15.88
CA GLY A 597 21.85 -6.23 -16.58
C GLY A 597 22.68 -7.15 -15.69
N PHE A 598 22.45 -7.17 -14.37
CA PHE A 598 23.03 -8.18 -13.49
C PHE A 598 22.47 -9.56 -13.86
N SER A 599 23.36 -10.56 -13.92
CA SER A 599 22.99 -11.95 -14.17
C SER A 599 22.60 -12.67 -12.88
N HIS A 600 23.22 -12.29 -11.77
CA HIS A 600 23.02 -12.93 -10.48
C HIS A 600 22.81 -11.91 -9.35
N VAL A 601 22.17 -12.37 -8.29
CA VAL A 601 22.12 -11.71 -7.00
C VAL A 601 22.66 -12.68 -5.95
N LEU A 602 23.62 -12.25 -5.14
CA LEU A 602 24.11 -13.03 -4.00
C LEU A 602 23.75 -12.34 -2.69
N LEU A 603 22.79 -12.91 -1.97
CA LEU A 603 22.44 -12.47 -0.63
C LEU A 603 23.42 -13.05 0.40
N LEU A 604 24.01 -12.17 1.20
CA LEU A 604 24.93 -12.46 2.29
C LEU A 604 24.20 -12.19 3.60
N GLY A 605 23.75 -13.24 4.29
CA GLY A 605 22.87 -13.10 5.44
C GLY A 605 22.85 -14.32 6.34
N MET A 606 22.17 -14.21 7.48
CA MET A 606 21.96 -15.33 8.40
C MET A 606 20.55 -15.28 9.00
N GLY A 607 19.98 -16.47 9.23
CA GLY A 607 18.70 -16.63 9.90
C GLY A 607 17.57 -15.87 9.19
N GLY A 608 16.85 -15.02 9.92
CA GLY A 608 15.67 -14.32 9.38
C GLY A 608 16.00 -13.36 8.24
N SER A 609 17.27 -12.98 8.11
CA SER A 609 17.79 -12.14 7.03
C SER A 609 18.15 -12.93 5.76
N SER A 610 18.06 -14.26 5.76
CA SER A 610 18.41 -15.13 4.62
C SER A 610 17.33 -16.16 4.25
N LEU A 611 16.70 -16.81 5.23
CA LEU A 611 15.83 -17.97 5.00
C LEU A 611 14.57 -17.66 4.19
N CYS A 612 13.89 -16.55 4.44
CA CYS A 612 12.72 -16.14 3.65
C CYS A 612 13.09 -16.01 2.15
N SER A 613 14.23 -15.37 1.87
CA SER A 613 14.73 -15.17 0.51
C SER A 613 15.11 -16.49 -0.18
N GLU A 614 15.66 -17.44 0.56
CA GLU A 614 15.94 -18.79 0.04
C GLU A 614 14.63 -19.51 -0.30
N VAL A 615 13.63 -19.46 0.58
CA VAL A 615 12.30 -20.05 0.32
C VAL A 615 11.66 -19.45 -0.92
N MET A 616 11.67 -18.12 -1.06
CA MET A 616 11.17 -17.42 -2.24
C MET A 616 11.88 -17.88 -3.51
N LYS A 617 13.21 -17.96 -3.47
CA LYS A 617 14.04 -18.45 -4.57
C LYS A 617 13.70 -19.87 -4.98
N GLN A 618 13.48 -20.77 -4.02
CA GLN A 618 13.21 -22.18 -4.32
C GLN A 618 11.80 -22.38 -4.88
N ILE A 619 10.84 -21.56 -4.48
CA ILE A 619 9.43 -21.65 -4.90
C ILE A 619 9.20 -20.96 -6.26
N PHE A 620 9.67 -19.72 -6.42
CA PHE A 620 9.44 -18.95 -7.65
C PHE A 620 10.48 -19.24 -8.74
N GLY A 621 11.63 -19.82 -8.39
CA GLY A 621 12.71 -20.11 -9.32
C GLY A 621 13.30 -18.85 -9.98
N THR A 622 13.80 -19.01 -11.19
CA THR A 622 14.34 -17.91 -12.00
C THR A 622 13.23 -17.26 -12.83
N ILE A 623 13.02 -15.96 -12.66
CA ILE A 623 12.00 -15.19 -13.39
C ILE A 623 12.65 -14.49 -14.58
N SER A 624 12.05 -14.67 -15.77
CA SER A 624 12.58 -14.12 -17.02
C SER A 624 12.74 -12.60 -16.96
N GLY A 625 13.94 -12.12 -17.30
CA GLY A 625 14.28 -10.70 -17.31
C GLY A 625 14.82 -10.16 -15.97
N PHE A 626 14.93 -11.00 -14.94
CA PHE A 626 15.49 -10.65 -13.64
C PHE A 626 16.74 -11.49 -13.34
N PRO A 627 17.65 -11.02 -12.46
CA PRO A 627 18.80 -11.80 -12.02
C PRO A 627 18.40 -13.03 -11.20
N GLU A 628 19.19 -14.11 -11.32
CA GLU A 628 18.99 -15.30 -10.48
C GLU A 628 19.49 -15.04 -9.05
N LEU A 629 18.64 -15.31 -8.06
CA LEU A 629 18.98 -15.15 -6.65
C LEU A 629 19.71 -16.38 -6.10
N TYR A 630 20.77 -16.14 -5.33
CA TYR A 630 21.45 -17.10 -4.48
C TYR A 630 21.57 -16.57 -3.06
N VAL A 631 21.51 -17.47 -2.08
CA VAL A 631 21.66 -17.13 -0.66
C VAL A 631 22.85 -17.88 -0.07
N LEU A 632 23.79 -17.13 0.49
CA LEU A 632 24.92 -17.67 1.27
C LEU A 632 24.72 -17.38 2.75
N ASP A 633 24.54 -18.45 3.51
CA ASP A 633 24.32 -18.44 4.96
C ASP A 633 25.08 -19.59 5.65
N SER A 634 26.28 -19.89 5.12
CA SER A 634 27.20 -20.86 5.71
C SER A 634 28.64 -20.34 5.67
N THR A 635 29.35 -20.56 6.77
CA THR A 635 30.77 -20.21 6.93
C THR A 635 31.70 -21.36 6.53
N ASP A 636 31.15 -22.46 6.01
CA ASP A 636 31.97 -23.56 5.50
C ASP A 636 32.84 -23.09 4.31
N PRO A 637 34.18 -23.23 4.38
CA PRO A 637 35.08 -22.74 3.35
C PRO A 637 34.81 -23.28 1.95
N ALA A 638 34.45 -24.56 1.83
CA ALA A 638 34.13 -25.17 0.55
C ALA A 638 32.86 -24.56 -0.03
N GLN A 639 31.86 -24.31 0.82
CA GLN A 639 30.62 -23.66 0.39
C GLN A 639 30.83 -22.19 -0.03
N VAL A 640 31.62 -21.41 0.72
CA VAL A 640 31.97 -20.03 0.34
C VAL A 640 32.65 -20.03 -1.04
N LYS A 641 33.58 -20.96 -1.26
CA LYS A 641 34.29 -21.09 -2.54
C LYS A 641 33.35 -21.50 -3.68
N ALA A 642 32.47 -22.46 -3.45
CA ALA A 642 31.49 -22.92 -4.44
C ALA A 642 30.57 -21.77 -4.89
N TYR A 643 30.18 -20.87 -3.98
CA TYR A 643 29.37 -19.70 -4.33
C TYR A 643 30.16 -18.63 -5.07
N GLU A 644 31.44 -18.43 -4.76
CA GLU A 644 32.33 -17.56 -5.56
C GLU A 644 32.41 -18.05 -7.01
N GLU A 645 32.53 -19.37 -7.22
CA GLU A 645 32.62 -19.98 -8.55
C GLU A 645 31.29 -20.00 -9.30
N LYS A 646 30.16 -19.98 -8.57
CA LYS A 646 28.81 -20.04 -9.14
C LYS A 646 28.34 -18.72 -9.76
N VAL A 647 28.86 -17.58 -9.29
CA VAL A 647 28.39 -16.26 -9.71
C VAL A 647 29.45 -15.52 -10.52
N ASP A 648 29.01 -14.75 -11.51
CA ASP A 648 29.88 -13.78 -12.18
C ASP A 648 30.05 -12.54 -11.30
N LEU A 649 31.14 -12.49 -10.52
CA LEU A 649 31.43 -11.39 -9.58
C LEU A 649 31.37 -9.99 -10.23
N LYS A 650 31.66 -9.87 -11.54
CA LYS A 650 31.57 -8.58 -12.25
C LYS A 650 30.12 -8.17 -12.50
N ASN A 651 29.23 -9.13 -12.73
CA ASN A 651 27.82 -8.94 -13.10
C ASN A 651 26.85 -9.46 -12.03
N THR A 652 27.25 -9.42 -10.76
CA THR A 652 26.44 -9.81 -9.61
C THR A 652 26.08 -8.61 -8.73
N LEU A 653 24.83 -8.55 -8.27
CA LEU A 653 24.39 -7.67 -7.20
C LEU A 653 24.46 -8.39 -5.85
N PHE A 654 25.19 -7.84 -4.89
CA PHE A 654 25.31 -8.40 -3.56
C PHE A 654 24.33 -7.72 -2.60
N ILE A 655 23.58 -8.51 -1.83
CA ILE A 655 22.68 -7.99 -0.79
C ILE A 655 23.28 -8.33 0.57
N VAL A 656 23.76 -7.33 1.31
CA VAL A 656 24.27 -7.52 2.66
C VAL A 656 23.13 -7.32 3.65
N SER A 657 22.63 -8.43 4.21
CA SER A 657 21.40 -8.48 4.98
C SER A 657 21.70 -8.76 6.45
N SER A 658 21.64 -7.73 7.30
CA SER A 658 21.88 -7.85 8.74
C SER A 658 21.20 -6.72 9.50
N LYS A 659 20.22 -7.05 10.35
CA LYS A 659 19.47 -6.07 11.13
C LYS A 659 20.35 -5.22 12.06
N SER A 660 21.18 -5.85 12.88
CA SER A 660 22.07 -5.12 13.81
C SER A 660 23.33 -4.56 13.14
N GLY A 661 23.67 -5.08 11.95
CA GLY A 661 24.96 -4.87 11.31
C GLY A 661 26.16 -5.47 12.03
N SER A 662 25.95 -6.30 13.06
CA SER A 662 27.00 -6.89 13.89
C SER A 662 27.05 -8.43 13.85
N THR A 663 26.27 -9.05 12.95
CA THR A 663 26.32 -10.49 12.68
C THR A 663 27.69 -10.85 12.14
N LEU A 664 28.41 -11.76 12.80
CA LEU A 664 29.80 -12.10 12.47
C LEU A 664 29.89 -12.62 11.03
N GLU A 665 29.02 -13.56 10.70
CA GLU A 665 29.02 -14.29 9.44
C GLU A 665 28.72 -13.37 8.25
N THR A 666 27.69 -12.53 8.36
CA THR A 666 27.38 -11.51 7.33
C THR A 666 28.56 -10.56 7.11
N ASN A 667 29.25 -10.15 8.17
CA ASN A 667 30.38 -9.24 8.06
C ASN A 667 31.58 -9.88 7.36
N ILE A 668 31.93 -11.13 7.68
CA ILE A 668 33.04 -11.83 7.01
C ILE A 668 32.71 -12.21 5.57
N PHE A 669 31.44 -12.54 5.26
CA PHE A 669 31.00 -12.70 3.87
C PHE A 669 31.15 -11.41 3.08
N LYS A 670 30.64 -10.30 3.63
CA LYS A 670 30.77 -8.98 3.01
C LYS A 670 32.23 -8.64 2.80
N GLN A 671 33.09 -8.86 3.79
CA GLN A 671 34.52 -8.55 3.70
C GLN A 671 35.20 -9.35 2.59
N TYR A 672 34.91 -10.65 2.50
CA TYR A 672 35.42 -11.52 1.46
C TYR A 672 34.95 -11.11 0.07
N PHE A 673 33.64 -11.05 -0.17
CA PHE A 673 33.11 -10.76 -1.51
C PHE A 673 33.40 -9.33 -1.95
N PHE A 674 33.44 -8.35 -1.04
CA PHE A 674 33.80 -6.99 -1.39
C PHE A 674 35.27 -6.90 -1.85
N ASP A 675 36.20 -7.58 -1.17
CA ASP A 675 37.60 -7.67 -1.59
C ASP A 675 37.74 -8.35 -2.97
N ARG A 676 37.06 -9.49 -3.18
CA ARG A 676 37.08 -10.20 -4.47
C ARG A 676 36.51 -9.36 -5.62
N VAL A 677 35.39 -8.66 -5.39
CA VAL A 677 34.81 -7.76 -6.38
C VAL A 677 35.74 -6.58 -6.63
N ALA A 678 36.31 -5.96 -5.58
CA ALA A 678 37.23 -4.83 -5.73
C ALA A 678 38.49 -5.20 -6.53
N GLN A 679 39.00 -6.43 -6.41
CA GLN A 679 40.11 -6.94 -7.23
C GLN A 679 39.75 -7.07 -8.71
N ILE A 680 38.48 -7.25 -9.05
CA ILE A 680 38.01 -7.45 -10.43
C ILE A 680 37.60 -6.14 -11.10
N VAL A 681 36.84 -5.28 -10.39
CA VAL A 681 36.24 -4.07 -10.98
C VAL A 681 36.84 -2.76 -10.45
N GLY A 682 37.75 -2.85 -9.46
CA GLY A 682 38.33 -1.71 -8.77
C GLY A 682 37.47 -1.21 -7.61
N LEU A 683 38.13 -0.68 -6.57
CA LEU A 683 37.51 -0.26 -5.31
C LEU A 683 36.37 0.76 -5.50
N LYS A 684 36.52 1.72 -6.43
CA LYS A 684 35.52 2.76 -6.72
C LYS A 684 34.22 2.19 -7.31
N GLU A 685 34.29 1.07 -8.02
CA GLU A 685 33.13 0.45 -8.67
C GLU A 685 32.57 -0.74 -7.89
N ALA A 686 33.28 -1.21 -6.86
CA ALA A 686 32.83 -2.33 -6.02
C ALA A 686 31.52 -2.00 -5.31
N GLY A 687 31.45 -0.87 -4.60
CA GLY A 687 30.25 -0.45 -3.85
C GLY A 687 28.96 -0.40 -4.68
N LYS A 688 29.05 -0.03 -5.97
CA LYS A 688 27.87 0.03 -6.87
C LYS A 688 27.23 -1.33 -7.16
N ARG A 689 27.86 -2.43 -6.75
CA ARG A 689 27.37 -3.81 -6.81
C ARG A 689 26.83 -4.32 -5.48
N PHE A 690 26.79 -3.48 -4.44
CA PHE A 690 26.30 -3.87 -3.14
C PHE A 690 25.09 -3.02 -2.75
N ILE A 691 24.12 -3.63 -2.11
CA ILE A 691 23.08 -2.97 -1.33
C ILE A 691 23.08 -3.52 0.09
N ALA A 692 22.60 -2.74 1.04
CA ALA A 692 22.40 -3.20 2.42
C ALA A 692 20.91 -3.23 2.76
N ILE A 693 20.50 -4.24 3.54
CA ILE A 693 19.22 -4.27 4.25
C ILE A 693 19.54 -4.35 5.74
N THR A 694 19.25 -3.28 6.48
CA THR A 694 19.71 -3.10 7.87
C THR A 694 18.83 -2.13 8.63
N ASP A 695 18.89 -2.10 9.96
CA ASP A 695 18.16 -1.08 10.72
C ASP A 695 18.79 0.32 10.60
N PRO A 696 17.99 1.38 10.73
CA PRO A 696 18.48 2.75 10.87
C PRO A 696 19.49 2.88 12.03
N GLY A 697 20.62 3.55 11.78
CA GLY A 697 21.68 3.81 12.75
C GLY A 697 22.60 2.61 13.03
N SER A 698 22.41 1.48 12.34
CA SER A 698 23.24 0.28 12.50
C SER A 698 24.69 0.46 12.02
N ARG A 699 25.59 -0.41 12.50
CA ARG A 699 26.98 -0.45 12.00
C ARG A 699 27.04 -0.77 10.49
N MET A 700 26.12 -1.58 9.98
CA MET A 700 26.08 -1.93 8.56
C MET A 700 25.68 -0.73 7.70
N GLN A 701 24.82 0.17 8.18
CA GLN A 701 24.56 1.43 7.48
C GLN A 701 25.86 2.22 7.28
N GLN A 702 26.64 2.40 8.35
CA GLN A 702 27.91 3.13 8.30
C GLN A 702 28.91 2.48 7.34
N VAL A 703 28.98 1.15 7.34
CA VAL A 703 29.81 0.38 6.39
C VAL A 703 29.33 0.58 4.96
N ALA A 704 28.03 0.46 4.71
CA ALA A 704 27.45 0.63 3.38
C ALA A 704 27.69 2.05 2.83
N GLU A 705 27.53 3.08 3.66
CA GLU A 705 27.80 4.47 3.29
C GLU A 705 29.30 4.70 3.04
N SER A 706 30.17 4.20 3.91
CA SER A 706 31.63 4.30 3.77
C SER A 706 32.14 3.62 2.49
N ASP A 707 31.60 2.45 2.16
CA ASP A 707 32.03 1.66 1.01
C ASP A 707 31.27 2.02 -0.29
N GLY A 708 30.41 3.04 -0.24
CA GLY A 708 29.71 3.56 -1.42
C GLY A 708 28.70 2.57 -2.01
N PHE A 709 27.96 1.87 -1.14
CA PHE A 709 26.91 0.94 -1.58
C PHE A 709 25.84 1.68 -2.40
N ARG A 710 25.27 1.00 -3.39
CA ARG A 710 24.26 1.56 -4.29
C ARG A 710 23.03 2.07 -3.54
N HIS A 711 22.61 1.34 -2.50
CA HIS A 711 21.44 1.69 -1.71
C HIS A 711 21.45 1.03 -0.33
N VAL A 712 20.75 1.64 0.62
CA VAL A 712 20.45 1.09 1.94
C VAL A 712 18.93 1.05 2.11
N PHE A 713 18.39 -0.15 2.27
CA PHE A 713 17.00 -0.38 2.64
C PHE A 713 16.90 -0.52 4.16
N PHE A 714 15.98 0.23 4.77
CA PHE A 714 15.84 0.25 6.21
C PHE A 714 14.81 -0.75 6.71
N GLY A 715 15.25 -1.59 7.64
CA GLY A 715 14.37 -2.42 8.45
C GLY A 715 13.57 -1.62 9.46
N TRP A 716 12.58 -2.30 10.06
CA TRP A 716 11.75 -1.75 11.12
C TRP A 716 12.28 -2.25 12.47
N PRO A 717 12.78 -1.37 13.36
CA PRO A 717 13.41 -1.81 14.61
C PRO A 717 12.49 -2.66 15.51
N ASN A 718 11.18 -2.42 15.44
CA ASN A 718 10.13 -3.13 16.19
C ASN A 718 9.67 -4.46 15.56
N ILE A 719 10.35 -4.99 14.53
CA ILE A 719 10.06 -6.29 13.91
C ILE A 719 11.21 -7.28 14.17
N GLY A 720 10.99 -8.32 14.99
CA GLY A 720 12.02 -9.33 15.23
C GLY A 720 12.49 -9.99 13.92
N GLY A 721 13.79 -10.35 13.81
CA GLY A 721 14.36 -10.84 12.54
C GLY A 721 13.62 -12.04 11.93
N ARG A 722 13.05 -12.93 12.74
CA ARG A 722 12.24 -14.08 12.27
C ARG A 722 10.81 -13.72 11.83
N TYR A 723 10.30 -12.57 12.23
CA TYR A 723 9.00 -11.99 11.82
C TYR A 723 9.18 -10.97 10.69
N SER A 724 10.31 -11.02 9.97
CA SER A 724 10.69 -9.99 8.99
C SER A 724 10.42 -10.39 7.54
N ALA A 725 9.78 -11.54 7.32
CA ALA A 725 9.52 -12.10 5.99
C ALA A 725 8.73 -11.13 5.08
N LEU A 726 7.76 -10.42 5.66
CA LEU A 726 6.94 -9.42 4.98
C LEU A 726 7.50 -7.98 5.09
N SER A 727 8.72 -7.83 5.61
CA SER A 727 9.45 -6.55 5.63
C SER A 727 10.46 -6.48 4.48
N ASP A 728 11.27 -5.41 4.44
CA ASP A 728 12.34 -5.26 3.43
C ASP A 728 13.31 -6.43 3.39
N PHE A 729 13.53 -7.12 4.52
CA PHE A 729 14.39 -8.29 4.60
C PHE A 729 13.94 -9.45 3.67
N GLY A 730 12.64 -9.61 3.44
CA GLY A 730 12.11 -10.58 2.47
C GLY A 730 11.68 -9.93 1.15
N LEU A 731 11.05 -8.76 1.19
CA LEU A 731 10.43 -8.16 0.01
C LEU A 731 11.41 -7.48 -0.95
N VAL A 732 12.54 -6.96 -0.47
CA VAL A 732 13.56 -6.38 -1.36
C VAL A 732 14.22 -7.48 -2.20
N PRO A 733 14.71 -8.59 -1.63
CA PRO A 733 15.19 -9.72 -2.43
C PRO A 733 14.12 -10.27 -3.38
N ALA A 734 12.86 -10.41 -2.92
CA ALA A 734 11.74 -10.87 -3.74
C ALA A 734 11.50 -9.96 -4.96
N ALA A 735 11.47 -8.64 -4.77
CA ALA A 735 11.31 -7.66 -5.84
C ALA A 735 12.49 -7.72 -6.84
N ILE A 736 13.73 -7.83 -6.34
CA ILE A 736 14.93 -7.90 -7.17
C ILE A 736 14.96 -9.16 -8.04
N MET A 737 14.49 -10.31 -7.52
CA MET A 737 14.40 -11.55 -8.29
C MET A 737 13.17 -11.62 -9.20
N GLY A 738 12.30 -10.61 -9.18
CA GLY A 738 11.15 -10.47 -10.09
C GLY A 738 9.81 -10.95 -9.58
N VAL A 739 9.67 -11.27 -8.28
CA VAL A 739 8.36 -11.60 -7.69
C VAL A 739 7.46 -10.37 -7.77
N ASP A 740 6.21 -10.57 -8.20
CA ASP A 740 5.18 -9.52 -8.18
C ASP A 740 4.76 -9.22 -6.73
N VAL A 741 5.51 -8.32 -6.09
CA VAL A 741 5.31 -7.95 -4.69
C VAL A 741 3.97 -7.27 -4.43
N VAL A 742 3.32 -6.69 -5.46
CA VAL A 742 1.97 -6.11 -5.31
C VAL A 742 0.97 -7.24 -5.14
N LYS A 743 0.93 -8.19 -6.09
CA LYS A 743 0.09 -9.38 -6.01
C LYS A 743 0.34 -10.16 -4.72
N PHE A 744 1.61 -10.29 -4.32
CA PHE A 744 2.00 -11.01 -3.12
C PHE A 744 1.46 -10.37 -1.84
N LEU A 745 1.55 -9.04 -1.72
CA LEU A 745 1.06 -8.30 -0.56
C LEU A 745 -0.46 -8.19 -0.53
N ASP A 746 -1.13 -8.05 -1.68
CA ASP A 746 -2.60 -8.06 -1.76
C ASP A 746 -3.17 -9.37 -1.20
N ARG A 747 -2.53 -10.52 -1.49
CA ARG A 747 -2.90 -11.82 -0.91
C ARG A 747 -2.63 -11.87 0.58
N THR A 748 -1.45 -11.40 0.99
CA THR A 748 -1.07 -11.33 2.41
C THR A 748 -2.11 -10.57 3.22
N GLU A 749 -2.56 -9.41 2.74
CA GLU A 749 -3.56 -8.58 3.41
C GLU A 749 -4.87 -9.33 3.67
N GLU A 750 -5.34 -10.19 2.76
CA GLU A 750 -6.54 -11.00 3.02
C GLU A 750 -6.37 -11.93 4.24
N MET A 751 -5.17 -12.48 4.46
CA MET A 751 -4.86 -13.21 5.70
C MET A 751 -4.76 -12.30 6.93
N VAL A 752 -4.21 -11.10 6.76
CA VAL A 752 -4.16 -10.07 7.82
C VAL A 752 -5.57 -9.80 8.33
N TYR A 753 -6.51 -9.52 7.42
CA TYR A 753 -7.92 -9.32 7.75
C TYR A 753 -8.54 -10.54 8.41
N ALA A 754 -8.30 -11.75 7.88
CA ALA A 754 -8.81 -12.99 8.47
C ALA A 754 -8.30 -13.24 9.91
N CYS A 755 -7.17 -12.64 10.29
CA CYS A 755 -6.59 -12.75 11.62
C CYS A 755 -6.95 -11.58 12.57
N MET A 756 -7.72 -10.58 12.11
CA MET A 756 -8.09 -9.41 12.91
C MET A 756 -9.04 -9.73 14.07
N PRO A 757 -9.14 -8.84 15.09
CA PRO A 757 -10.05 -9.02 16.23
C PRO A 757 -11.54 -9.02 15.89
N SER A 758 -11.92 -8.49 14.72
CA SER A 758 -13.32 -8.46 14.23
C SER A 758 -13.80 -9.82 13.71
N VAL A 759 -12.89 -10.76 13.45
CA VAL A 759 -13.21 -12.10 12.94
C VAL A 759 -13.55 -13.03 14.12
N PRO A 760 -14.65 -13.81 14.05
CA PRO A 760 -14.96 -14.83 15.05
C PRO A 760 -13.75 -15.74 15.29
N ILE A 761 -13.50 -16.11 16.55
CA ILE A 761 -12.25 -16.79 16.90
C ILE A 761 -12.13 -18.17 16.23
N GLU A 762 -13.25 -18.82 15.99
CA GLU A 762 -13.36 -20.12 15.33
C GLU A 762 -13.03 -20.03 13.83
N GLU A 763 -13.17 -18.84 13.24
CA GLU A 763 -12.88 -18.56 11.84
C GLU A 763 -11.49 -17.92 11.66
N ASN A 764 -10.84 -17.47 12.74
CA ASN A 764 -9.53 -16.85 12.70
C ASN A 764 -8.43 -17.93 12.46
N PRO A 765 -7.82 -17.98 11.27
CA PRO A 765 -6.98 -19.10 10.87
C PRO A 765 -5.65 -19.14 11.63
N GLY A 766 -5.07 -17.98 11.93
CA GLY A 766 -3.83 -17.89 12.72
C GLY A 766 -4.06 -18.30 14.18
N VAL A 767 -5.17 -17.87 14.79
CA VAL A 767 -5.51 -18.25 16.17
C VAL A 767 -5.87 -19.73 16.26
N MET A 768 -6.65 -20.26 15.32
CA MET A 768 -6.98 -21.69 15.26
C MET A 768 -5.71 -22.55 15.14
N LEU A 769 -4.82 -22.22 14.20
CA LEU A 769 -3.55 -22.95 14.03
C LEU A 769 -2.69 -22.87 15.30
N GLY A 770 -2.53 -21.67 15.87
CA GLY A 770 -1.77 -21.48 17.10
C GLY A 770 -2.36 -22.18 18.32
N ALA A 771 -3.69 -22.27 18.41
CA ALA A 771 -4.38 -23.00 19.47
C ALA A 771 -4.11 -24.50 19.38
N ILE A 772 -4.17 -25.08 18.18
CA ILE A 772 -3.87 -26.50 17.95
C ILE A 772 -2.41 -26.78 18.34
N LEU A 773 -1.46 -25.99 17.83
CA LEU A 773 -0.03 -26.13 18.12
C LEU A 773 0.27 -26.01 19.63
N GLY A 774 -0.25 -24.97 20.27
CA GLY A 774 -0.05 -24.70 21.70
C GLY A 774 -0.67 -25.77 22.61
N VAL A 775 -1.87 -26.25 22.30
CA VAL A 775 -2.54 -27.31 23.06
C VAL A 775 -1.82 -28.65 22.86
N ALA A 776 -1.43 -29.00 21.63
CA ALA A 776 -0.72 -30.22 21.32
C ALA A 776 0.60 -30.31 22.13
N ALA A 777 1.40 -29.24 22.10
CA ALA A 777 2.66 -29.18 22.84
C ALA A 777 2.44 -29.10 24.37
N GLY A 778 1.56 -28.20 24.82
CA GLY A 778 1.41 -27.86 26.23
C GLY A 778 0.63 -28.86 27.07
N LYS A 779 -0.31 -29.60 26.48
CA LYS A 779 -1.23 -30.50 27.21
C LYS A 779 -1.10 -31.97 26.82
N PHE A 780 -0.62 -32.28 25.60
CA PHE A 780 -0.65 -33.64 25.06
C PHE A 780 0.74 -34.23 24.76
N GLY A 781 1.82 -33.50 25.05
CA GLY A 781 3.19 -33.98 24.77
C GLY A 781 3.47 -34.18 23.28
N ARG A 782 2.72 -33.46 22.42
CA ARG A 782 2.86 -33.48 20.96
C ARG A 782 3.54 -32.21 20.47
N ASP A 783 4.77 -32.01 20.92
CA ASP A 783 5.62 -30.87 20.61
C ASP A 783 6.42 -31.04 19.30
N LYS A 784 6.39 -32.22 18.66
CA LYS A 784 7.15 -32.50 17.42
C LYS A 784 6.29 -32.17 16.21
N ALA A 785 6.34 -30.92 15.77
CA ALA A 785 5.61 -30.42 14.60
C ALA A 785 6.29 -30.93 13.32
N THR A 786 5.77 -32.01 12.74
CA THR A 786 6.33 -32.66 11.56
C THR A 786 5.76 -32.01 10.31
N ILE A 787 6.60 -31.31 9.57
CA ILE A 787 6.21 -30.49 8.44
C ILE A 787 6.41 -31.33 7.17
N ILE A 788 5.32 -31.50 6.42
CA ILE A 788 5.33 -32.14 5.11
C ILE A 788 4.87 -31.09 4.11
N THR A 789 5.69 -30.83 3.11
CA THR A 789 5.44 -29.83 2.07
C THR A 789 5.43 -30.52 0.71
N SER A 790 4.52 -30.09 -0.19
CA SER A 790 4.55 -30.56 -1.58
C SER A 790 5.89 -30.24 -2.25
N PRO A 791 6.36 -31.05 -3.22
CA PRO A 791 7.68 -30.87 -3.84
C PRO A 791 7.95 -29.44 -4.38
N GLY A 792 6.94 -28.79 -4.97
CA GLY A 792 7.07 -27.42 -5.51
C GLY A 792 7.19 -26.31 -4.46
N ILE A 793 6.88 -26.60 -3.19
CA ILE A 793 7.00 -25.68 -2.04
C ILE A 793 7.83 -26.28 -0.92
N TYR A 794 8.70 -27.25 -1.26
CA TYR A 794 9.42 -28.07 -0.30
C TYR A 794 10.20 -27.24 0.73
N ASP A 795 10.82 -26.15 0.29
CA ASP A 795 11.69 -25.31 1.11
C ASP A 795 10.95 -24.48 2.17
N LEU A 796 9.62 -24.32 2.06
CA LEU A 796 8.81 -23.59 3.05
C LEU A 796 9.00 -24.11 4.48
N GLY A 797 9.25 -25.42 4.62
CA GLY A 797 9.57 -26.03 5.90
C GLY A 797 10.79 -25.41 6.61
N ALA A 798 11.81 -24.98 5.87
CA ALA A 798 13.04 -24.42 6.47
C ALA A 798 12.80 -23.06 7.14
N TRP A 799 11.92 -22.23 6.56
CA TRP A 799 11.49 -20.99 7.22
C TRP A 799 10.60 -21.28 8.44
N LEU A 800 9.67 -22.24 8.32
CA LEU A 800 8.82 -22.66 9.44
C LEU A 800 9.63 -23.24 10.61
N GLU A 801 10.74 -23.96 10.34
CA GLU A 801 11.63 -24.41 11.40
C GLU A 801 12.18 -23.26 12.22
N GLN A 802 12.69 -22.21 11.56
CA GLN A 802 13.15 -21.02 12.25
C GLN A 802 12.01 -20.34 13.02
N MET A 803 10.86 -20.18 12.36
CA MET A 803 9.73 -19.47 12.92
C MET A 803 9.27 -20.10 14.22
N LEU A 804 9.07 -21.42 14.22
CA LEU A 804 8.58 -22.17 15.37
C LEU A 804 9.66 -22.39 16.43
N ALA A 805 10.84 -22.90 16.06
CA ALA A 805 11.90 -23.22 17.03
C ALA A 805 12.49 -21.96 17.66
N GLY A 806 12.78 -20.94 16.83
CA GLY A 806 13.33 -19.66 17.28
C GLY A 806 12.38 -18.88 18.18
N SER A 807 11.08 -19.01 17.96
CA SER A 807 10.08 -18.28 18.76
C SER A 807 9.63 -19.03 20.00
N THR A 808 9.49 -20.36 19.96
CA THR A 808 8.85 -21.11 21.06
C THR A 808 9.82 -21.84 21.98
N GLY A 809 11.00 -22.22 21.48
CA GLY A 809 11.95 -23.10 22.16
C GLY A 809 12.74 -22.44 23.29
N LYS A 810 12.10 -22.14 24.42
CA LYS A 810 12.73 -21.48 25.56
C LYS A 810 12.09 -21.88 26.90
N ALA A 811 12.80 -21.63 27.99
CA ALA A 811 12.36 -21.95 29.35
C ALA A 811 11.90 -23.41 29.55
N GLY A 812 12.55 -24.36 28.86
CA GLY A 812 12.22 -25.79 28.93
C GLY A 812 10.93 -26.19 28.19
N LYS A 813 10.34 -25.27 27.41
CA LYS A 813 9.11 -25.47 26.62
C LYS A 813 9.37 -25.13 25.15
N GLY A 814 8.44 -25.50 24.29
CA GLY A 814 8.45 -25.10 22.88
C GLY A 814 8.14 -26.24 21.92
N LEU A 815 7.97 -25.87 20.66
CA LEU A 815 7.82 -26.80 19.56
C LEU A 815 9.21 -27.20 19.03
N ILE A 816 9.32 -28.47 18.63
CA ILE A 816 10.44 -29.02 17.89
C ILE A 816 9.95 -29.25 16.45
N PRO A 817 10.20 -28.31 15.52
CA PRO A 817 9.84 -28.52 14.14
C PRO A 817 10.73 -29.60 13.53
N VAL A 818 10.11 -30.47 12.73
CA VAL A 818 10.77 -31.57 12.04
C VAL A 818 10.53 -31.37 10.55
N ASP A 819 11.45 -30.66 9.89
CA ASP A 819 11.44 -30.47 8.44
C ASP A 819 12.30 -31.52 7.72
N ARG A 820 11.93 -31.80 6.47
CA ARG A 820 12.67 -32.70 5.56
C ARG A 820 12.94 -34.11 6.08
N GLU A 821 12.25 -34.56 7.11
CA GLU A 821 12.32 -35.96 7.52
C GLU A 821 11.63 -36.79 6.44
N ILE A 822 12.36 -37.69 5.77
CA ILE A 822 11.82 -38.53 4.68
C ILE A 822 10.52 -39.18 5.16
N PRO A 823 9.35 -38.98 4.53
CA PRO A 823 8.13 -39.54 5.09
C PRO A 823 8.14 -41.08 5.15
N GLY A 824 7.61 -41.64 6.25
CA GLY A 824 7.56 -43.08 6.53
C GLY A 824 6.12 -43.56 6.77
N LYS A 825 5.92 -44.87 6.92
CA LYS A 825 4.61 -45.43 7.26
C LYS A 825 4.19 -45.04 8.69
N PRO A 826 2.89 -45.05 9.05
CA PRO A 826 2.46 -44.64 10.38
C PRO A 826 3.15 -45.36 11.55
N ASP A 827 3.54 -46.62 11.39
CA ASP A 827 4.15 -47.46 12.43
C ASP A 827 5.60 -47.12 12.78
N VAL A 828 6.26 -46.26 12.00
CA VAL A 828 7.61 -45.75 12.32
C VAL A 828 7.58 -44.45 13.14
N TYR A 829 6.40 -43.92 13.46
CA TYR A 829 6.26 -42.69 14.23
C TYR A 829 5.83 -42.93 15.68
N GLY A 830 6.32 -42.08 16.59
CA GLY A 830 5.88 -42.01 17.98
C GLY A 830 4.55 -41.26 18.15
N ASN A 831 3.98 -41.36 19.34
CA ASN A 831 2.75 -40.65 19.73
C ASN A 831 2.98 -39.17 20.11
N ASP A 832 4.17 -38.65 19.90
CA ASP A 832 4.62 -37.28 20.20
C ASP A 832 4.53 -36.34 18.98
N ARG A 833 4.09 -36.84 17.82
CA ARG A 833 3.98 -36.07 16.58
C ARG A 833 2.66 -35.30 16.48
N LEU A 834 2.76 -34.11 15.89
CA LEU A 834 1.67 -33.40 15.22
C LEU A 834 2.10 -33.19 13.77
N PHE A 835 1.33 -33.67 12.80
CA PHE A 835 1.67 -33.52 11.39
C PHE A 835 1.00 -32.28 10.79
N VAL A 836 1.76 -31.53 10.01
CA VAL A 836 1.28 -30.38 9.26
C VAL A 836 1.63 -30.59 7.80
N TYR A 837 0.61 -30.70 6.96
CA TYR A 837 0.74 -30.87 5.53
C TYR A 837 0.39 -29.58 4.78
N LEU A 838 1.39 -28.96 4.16
CA LEU A 838 1.21 -27.83 3.26
C LEU A 838 1.20 -28.35 1.81
N ARG A 839 0.02 -28.36 1.21
CA ARG A 839 -0.28 -29.00 -0.07
C ARG A 839 -0.37 -27.97 -1.17
N LEU A 840 0.45 -28.09 -2.22
CA LEU A 840 0.36 -27.25 -3.41
C LEU A 840 -0.74 -27.76 -4.35
N GLY A 841 -1.81 -26.97 -4.52
CA GLY A 841 -2.98 -27.33 -5.33
C GLY A 841 -2.67 -27.47 -6.82
N LEU A 842 -1.78 -26.62 -7.36
CA LEU A 842 -1.36 -26.66 -8.78
C LEU A 842 -0.48 -27.84 -9.15
N ALA A 843 0.21 -28.45 -8.18
CA ALA A 843 1.10 -29.60 -8.40
C ALA A 843 1.01 -30.56 -7.21
N PRO A 844 -0.13 -31.27 -7.06
CA PRO A 844 -0.35 -32.17 -5.95
C PRO A 844 0.54 -33.41 -6.04
N ASP A 845 0.89 -33.98 -4.88
CA ASP A 845 1.66 -35.22 -4.79
C ASP A 845 0.78 -36.33 -4.20
N ALA A 846 0.42 -37.29 -5.04
CA ALA A 846 -0.52 -38.36 -4.66
C ALA A 846 0.03 -39.28 -3.56
N ALA A 847 1.36 -39.49 -3.51
CA ALA A 847 1.98 -40.35 -2.51
C ALA A 847 1.98 -39.67 -1.14
N GLN A 848 2.19 -38.36 -1.08
CA GLN A 848 2.00 -37.57 0.13
C GLN A 848 0.53 -37.55 0.55
N ASP A 849 -0.42 -37.33 -0.38
CA ASP A 849 -1.86 -37.34 -0.07
C ASP A 849 -2.28 -38.68 0.58
N GLU A 850 -1.88 -39.82 0.01
CA GLU A 850 -2.15 -41.17 0.55
C GLU A 850 -1.51 -41.38 1.93
N LEU A 851 -0.28 -40.89 2.11
CA LEU A 851 0.42 -40.96 3.39
C LEU A 851 -0.34 -40.18 4.48
N ILE A 852 -0.78 -38.96 4.20
CA ILE A 852 -1.49 -38.14 5.19
C ILE A 852 -2.80 -38.83 5.59
N GLU A 853 -3.54 -39.40 4.64
CA GLU A 853 -4.73 -40.20 4.94
C GLU A 853 -4.42 -41.46 5.78
N ALA A 854 -3.25 -42.09 5.57
CA ALA A 854 -2.80 -43.21 6.39
C ALA A 854 -2.47 -42.78 7.83
N LEU A 855 -1.85 -41.61 8.01
CA LEU A 855 -1.55 -41.03 9.33
C LEU A 855 -2.83 -40.67 10.10
N GLU A 856 -3.81 -40.07 9.42
CA GLU A 856 -5.14 -39.78 9.97
C GLU A 856 -5.85 -41.07 10.44
N ARG A 857 -5.86 -42.11 9.59
CA ARG A 857 -6.43 -43.42 9.94
C ARG A 857 -5.71 -44.10 11.10
N ALA A 858 -4.42 -43.87 11.26
CA ALA A 858 -3.64 -44.36 12.39
C ALA A 858 -3.85 -43.55 13.68
N GLY A 859 -4.63 -42.45 13.64
CA GLY A 859 -4.98 -41.64 14.80
C GLY A 859 -3.95 -40.56 15.15
N HIS A 860 -3.00 -40.26 14.27
CA HIS A 860 -2.15 -39.09 14.44
C HIS A 860 -2.96 -37.81 14.20
N PRO A 861 -2.73 -36.73 14.98
CA PRO A 861 -3.32 -35.44 14.68
C PRO A 861 -2.65 -34.85 13.43
N VAL A 862 -3.49 -34.35 12.52
CA VAL A 862 -3.07 -33.82 11.22
C VAL A 862 -3.73 -32.47 10.98
N ILE A 863 -2.93 -31.52 10.49
CA ILE A 863 -3.39 -30.24 9.94
C ILE A 863 -3.07 -30.25 8.44
N ARG A 864 -4.03 -29.85 7.60
CA ARG A 864 -3.86 -29.72 6.15
C ARG A 864 -4.11 -28.27 5.76
N ILE A 865 -3.17 -27.68 5.03
CA ILE A 865 -3.26 -26.33 4.48
C ILE A 865 -3.11 -26.45 2.96
N ALA A 866 -4.12 -26.05 2.21
CA ALA A 866 -4.06 -25.96 0.76
C ALA A 866 -3.44 -24.62 0.37
N ILE A 867 -2.43 -24.64 -0.50
CA ILE A 867 -1.81 -23.47 -1.12
C ILE A 867 -2.08 -23.62 -2.61
N ASP A 868 -2.99 -22.82 -3.17
CA ASP A 868 -3.43 -23.04 -4.55
C ASP A 868 -2.48 -22.35 -5.54
N ASP A 869 -1.95 -21.17 -5.21
CA ASP A 869 -0.98 -20.42 -6.02
C ASP A 869 0.29 -20.14 -5.17
N PRO A 870 1.52 -20.21 -5.73
CA PRO A 870 2.74 -19.80 -5.02
C PRO A 870 2.67 -18.39 -4.37
N TYR A 871 1.86 -17.48 -4.90
CA TYR A 871 1.63 -16.16 -4.30
C TYR A 871 0.83 -16.20 -2.99
N ASP A 872 0.11 -17.29 -2.69
CA ASP A 872 -0.56 -17.50 -1.41
C ASP A 872 0.47 -17.76 -0.27
N LEU A 873 1.76 -17.90 -0.59
CA LEU A 873 2.84 -17.95 0.40
C LEU A 873 2.84 -16.72 1.33
N GLY A 874 2.41 -15.56 0.86
CA GLY A 874 2.25 -14.36 1.69
C GLY A 874 1.20 -14.55 2.79
N GLU A 875 0.11 -15.25 2.50
CA GLU A 875 -0.89 -15.64 3.48
C GLU A 875 -0.29 -16.54 4.56
N GLU A 876 0.51 -17.53 4.15
CA GLU A 876 1.15 -18.44 5.11
C GLU A 876 2.16 -17.73 6.00
N PHE A 877 2.98 -16.83 5.48
CA PHE A 877 3.89 -16.05 6.33
C PHE A 877 3.14 -15.36 7.47
N PHE A 878 2.04 -14.67 7.17
CA PHE A 878 1.27 -13.97 8.21
C PHE A 878 0.53 -14.94 9.15
N ARG A 879 -0.12 -15.98 8.61
CA ARG A 879 -0.84 -16.99 9.40
C ARG A 879 0.08 -17.63 10.43
N TRP A 880 1.28 -18.04 10.02
CA TRP A 880 2.25 -18.69 10.89
C TRP A 880 2.88 -17.73 11.91
N GLU A 881 3.03 -16.45 11.58
CA GLU A 881 3.43 -15.41 12.53
C GLU A 881 2.40 -15.26 13.67
N ILE A 882 1.11 -15.15 13.34
CA ILE A 882 0.01 -15.14 14.32
C ILE A 882 -0.02 -16.43 15.12
N ALA A 883 0.01 -17.59 14.45
CA ALA A 883 -0.07 -18.90 15.10
C ALA A 883 1.09 -19.12 16.10
N THR A 884 2.29 -18.65 15.76
CA THR A 884 3.45 -18.75 16.64
C THR A 884 3.32 -17.85 17.87
N ALA A 885 2.82 -16.63 17.70
CA ALA A 885 2.55 -15.72 18.81
C ALA A 885 1.47 -16.27 19.76
N VAL A 886 0.39 -16.82 19.20
CA VAL A 886 -0.69 -17.50 19.93
C VAL A 886 -0.16 -18.72 20.70
N THR A 887 0.62 -19.57 20.03
CA THR A 887 1.28 -20.73 20.65
C THR A 887 2.12 -20.31 21.84
N GLY A 888 2.93 -19.25 21.68
CA GLY A 888 3.77 -18.71 22.74
C GLY A 888 2.97 -18.27 23.97
N SER A 889 1.80 -17.66 23.76
CA SER A 889 0.90 -17.28 24.85
C SER A 889 0.36 -18.50 25.58
N ILE A 890 -0.09 -19.52 24.85
CA ILE A 890 -0.67 -20.75 25.42
C ILE A 890 0.34 -21.54 26.25
N ILE A 891 1.59 -21.64 25.80
CA ILE A 891 2.64 -22.35 26.54
C ILE A 891 3.36 -21.44 27.55
N GLY A 892 3.05 -20.15 27.60
CA GLY A 892 3.55 -19.18 28.58
C GLY A 892 5.02 -18.80 28.37
N ILE A 893 5.40 -18.43 27.15
CA ILE A 893 6.74 -17.93 26.79
C ILE A 893 6.63 -16.60 26.03
N ASN A 894 7.71 -15.83 26.00
CA ASN A 894 7.84 -14.65 25.13
C ASN A 894 8.19 -15.14 23.72
N PRO A 895 7.35 -14.98 22.67
CA PRO A 895 7.66 -15.53 21.35
C PRO A 895 8.59 -14.64 20.52
N PHE A 896 9.08 -13.52 21.06
CA PHE A 896 9.83 -12.47 20.34
C PHE A 896 11.30 -12.32 20.76
N ASP A 897 11.72 -12.89 21.90
CA ASP A 897 13.12 -12.93 22.34
C ASP A 897 13.88 -14.21 21.91
N GLN A 898 15.21 -14.26 22.10
CA GLN A 898 16.08 -15.40 21.74
C GLN A 898 17.34 -15.53 22.63
N PRO A 899 17.18 -15.69 23.96
CA PRO A 899 18.31 -15.58 24.89
C PRO A 899 19.38 -16.68 24.72
N ASP A 900 19.00 -17.88 24.27
CA ASP A 900 19.88 -19.06 24.31
C ASP A 900 20.83 -19.13 23.11
N VAL A 901 20.50 -18.45 22.01
CA VAL A 901 21.38 -18.35 20.83
C VAL A 901 22.50 -17.35 21.05
N GLU A 902 22.24 -16.27 21.81
CA GLU A 902 23.25 -15.23 22.07
C GLU A 902 24.45 -15.76 22.86
N ALA A 903 24.25 -16.74 23.74
CA ALA A 903 25.35 -17.39 24.47
C ALA A 903 26.39 -18.02 23.53
N SER A 904 25.95 -18.77 22.52
CA SER A 904 26.86 -19.37 21.53
C SER A 904 27.55 -18.33 20.65
N LYS A 905 26.86 -17.21 20.33
CA LYS A 905 27.47 -16.11 19.56
C LYS A 905 28.57 -15.41 20.36
N ILE A 906 28.35 -15.17 21.66
CA ILE A 906 29.36 -14.58 22.54
C ILE A 906 30.58 -15.50 22.65
N ALA A 907 30.36 -16.80 22.88
CA ALA A 907 31.44 -17.78 22.94
C ALA A 907 32.23 -17.87 21.62
N THR A 908 31.54 -17.84 20.47
CA THR A 908 32.18 -17.84 19.15
C THR A 908 33.07 -16.62 18.96
N ARG A 909 32.56 -15.41 19.29
CA ARG A 909 33.34 -14.17 19.21
C ARG A 909 34.55 -14.16 20.14
N LYS A 910 34.44 -14.80 21.31
CA LYS A 910 35.55 -14.97 22.23
C LYS A 910 36.65 -15.85 21.61
N LEU A 911 36.30 -17.02 21.08
CA LEU A 911 37.26 -17.92 20.41
C LEU A 911 37.90 -17.26 19.18
N ALA A 912 37.13 -16.53 18.37
CA ALA A 912 37.67 -15.79 17.24
C ALA A 912 38.66 -14.70 17.68
N SER A 913 38.33 -13.94 18.74
CA SER A 913 39.23 -12.93 19.32
C SER A 913 40.49 -13.54 19.94
N GLU A 914 40.40 -14.69 20.59
CA GLU A 914 41.56 -15.43 21.12
C GLU A 914 42.46 -15.90 19.98
N TYR A 915 41.89 -16.42 18.89
CA TYR A 915 42.65 -16.77 17.70
C TYR A 915 43.34 -15.56 17.06
N GLU A 916 42.67 -14.41 16.97
CA GLU A 916 43.29 -13.15 16.51
C GLU A 916 44.51 -12.76 17.35
N LYS A 917 44.51 -13.08 18.64
CA LYS A 917 45.62 -12.75 19.54
C LYS A 917 46.74 -13.77 19.45
N ASP A 918 46.41 -15.06 19.57
CA ASP A 918 47.35 -16.14 19.87
C ASP A 918 47.62 -17.07 18.66
N GLY A 919 46.85 -16.95 17.58
CA GLY A 919 47.02 -17.72 16.33
C GLY A 919 46.60 -19.18 16.40
N THR A 920 46.02 -19.63 17.51
CA THR A 920 45.59 -21.03 17.73
C THR A 920 44.27 -21.07 18.49
N LEU A 921 43.46 -22.10 18.24
CA LEU A 921 42.29 -22.38 19.07
C LEU A 921 42.70 -23.26 20.26
N PRO A 922 41.97 -23.20 21.40
CA PRO A 922 42.24 -24.07 22.55
C PRO A 922 42.25 -25.57 22.15
N PRO A 923 43.21 -26.38 22.64
CA PRO A 923 43.26 -27.80 22.32
C PRO A 923 42.10 -28.58 22.95
N GLU A 924 41.63 -29.62 22.28
CA GLU A 924 40.58 -30.52 22.76
C GLU A 924 41.07 -31.98 22.72
N THR A 925 40.77 -32.76 23.75
CA THR A 925 41.14 -34.18 23.82
C THR A 925 39.94 -35.06 23.47
N PRO A 926 40.03 -35.95 22.47
CA PRO A 926 38.94 -36.86 22.14
C PRO A 926 38.77 -37.94 23.22
N ILE A 927 37.51 -38.34 23.46
CA ILE A 927 37.18 -39.48 24.34
C ILE A 927 37.35 -40.83 23.64
N PHE A 928 37.46 -40.81 22.30
CA PHE A 928 37.74 -41.95 21.43
C PHE A 928 38.34 -41.48 20.11
N THR A 929 39.31 -42.25 19.60
CA THR A 929 39.90 -42.12 18.28
C THR A 929 39.95 -43.50 17.64
N GLY A 930 39.35 -43.66 16.47
CA GLY A 930 39.37 -44.93 15.73
C GLY A 930 38.61 -44.83 14.41
N GLU A 931 38.93 -45.68 13.44
CA GLU A 931 38.27 -45.71 12.11
C GLU A 931 38.33 -44.34 11.37
N GLY A 932 39.35 -43.53 11.63
CA GLY A 932 39.48 -42.17 11.05
C GLY A 932 38.53 -41.13 11.67
N ILE A 933 37.91 -41.44 12.80
CA ILE A 933 36.92 -40.59 13.48
C ILE A 933 37.36 -40.32 14.92
N ASN A 934 37.18 -39.07 15.35
CA ASN A 934 37.35 -38.64 16.74
C ASN A 934 36.00 -38.33 17.38
N LEU A 935 35.81 -38.73 18.64
CA LEU A 935 34.61 -38.42 19.43
C LEU A 935 34.93 -37.47 20.58
N TYR A 936 34.07 -36.48 20.81
CA TYR A 936 34.21 -35.50 21.90
C TYR A 936 32.89 -35.33 22.65
N THR A 937 32.98 -35.17 23.98
CA THR A 937 31.89 -34.77 24.88
C THR A 937 32.46 -34.41 26.26
N ASP A 938 31.65 -33.84 27.15
CA ASP A 938 32.01 -33.60 28.56
C ASP A 938 32.12 -34.89 29.39
N GLU A 939 32.66 -34.77 30.61
CA GLU A 939 32.83 -35.88 31.54
C GLU A 939 31.49 -36.55 31.89
N ARG A 940 30.42 -35.77 32.10
CA ARG A 940 29.09 -36.30 32.45
C ARG A 940 28.52 -37.22 31.38
N ASN A 941 28.55 -36.81 30.12
CA ASN A 941 28.10 -37.68 29.03
C ASN A 941 29.07 -38.84 28.84
N THR A 942 30.38 -38.63 29.02
CA THR A 942 31.38 -39.71 28.96
C THR A 942 31.07 -40.83 29.96
N ASP A 943 30.76 -40.48 31.21
CA ASP A 943 30.40 -41.44 32.24
C ASP A 943 29.12 -42.19 31.89
N SER A 944 28.10 -41.46 31.40
CA SER A 944 26.85 -42.06 30.93
C SER A 944 27.07 -43.08 29.80
N LEU A 945 27.95 -42.76 28.84
CA LEU A 945 28.28 -43.66 27.73
C LEU A 945 29.04 -44.90 28.23
N ARG A 946 30.03 -44.72 29.10
CA ARG A 946 30.85 -45.82 29.65
C ARG A 946 30.00 -46.86 30.40
N THR A 947 28.99 -46.43 31.15
CA THR A 947 28.07 -47.33 31.86
C THR A 947 27.35 -48.28 30.90
N VAL A 948 26.89 -47.78 29.75
CA VAL A 948 26.14 -48.59 28.78
C VAL A 948 27.07 -49.50 27.97
N MET A 949 28.25 -49.00 27.58
CA MET A 949 29.16 -49.73 26.69
C MET A 949 29.78 -50.99 27.31
N LYS A 950 29.84 -51.11 28.65
CA LYS A 950 30.44 -52.25 29.38
C LYS A 950 31.81 -52.72 28.83
N GLY A 951 32.63 -51.80 28.34
CA GLY A 951 33.98 -52.07 27.82
C GLY A 951 34.11 -52.22 26.31
N ASN A 952 33.03 -52.19 25.52
CA ASN A 952 33.08 -52.24 24.05
C ASN A 952 33.57 -50.90 23.44
N ARG A 953 34.88 -50.64 23.47
CA ARG A 953 35.51 -49.39 23.00
C ARG A 953 35.68 -49.34 21.47
N THR A 954 34.58 -49.47 20.74
CA THR A 954 34.51 -49.30 19.27
C THR A 954 33.65 -48.09 18.91
N LEU A 955 33.78 -47.56 17.69
CA LEU A 955 32.94 -46.44 17.23
C LEU A 955 31.45 -46.81 17.34
N ALA A 956 31.06 -47.98 16.82
CA ALA A 956 29.70 -48.50 16.94
C ALA A 956 29.26 -48.70 18.40
N GLY A 957 30.18 -49.08 19.31
CA GLY A 957 29.90 -49.20 20.75
C GLY A 957 29.54 -47.86 21.39
N TYR A 958 30.31 -46.80 21.12
CA TYR A 958 30.01 -45.44 21.61
C TYR A 958 28.69 -44.92 21.03
N LEU A 959 28.47 -45.11 19.72
CA LEU A 959 27.24 -44.68 19.06
C LEU A 959 26.03 -45.43 19.59
N ARG A 960 26.11 -46.75 19.82
CA ARG A 960 25.04 -47.55 20.44
C ARG A 960 24.71 -47.03 21.83
N ALA A 961 25.73 -46.77 22.65
CA ALA A 961 25.53 -46.21 23.99
C ALA A 961 24.94 -44.80 23.97
N HIS A 962 25.21 -44.02 22.93
CA HIS A 962 24.59 -42.71 22.77
C HIS A 962 23.12 -42.83 22.34
N LEU A 963 22.84 -43.65 21.34
CA LEU A 963 21.50 -43.88 20.79
C LEU A 963 20.59 -44.62 21.79
N SER A 964 21.13 -45.47 22.67
CA SER A 964 20.32 -46.13 23.70
C SER A 964 19.82 -45.20 24.82
N ARG A 965 20.15 -43.91 24.77
CA ARG A 965 19.70 -42.89 25.74
C ARG A 965 18.36 -42.25 25.35
N PHE A 966 17.74 -42.75 24.29
CA PHE A 966 16.41 -42.38 23.83
C PHE A 966 15.31 -42.81 24.81
N ASN A 967 14.34 -41.92 25.02
CA ASN A 967 13.03 -42.18 25.62
C ASN A 967 11.92 -41.91 24.59
N THR A 968 10.70 -42.37 24.89
CA THR A 968 9.52 -42.37 23.99
C THR A 968 9.06 -41.01 23.47
N SER A 969 9.60 -39.89 23.98
CA SER A 969 9.27 -38.52 23.56
C SER A 969 10.50 -37.68 23.26
N ASP A 970 11.65 -38.33 23.10
CA ASP A 970 12.88 -37.66 22.70
C ASP A 970 12.91 -37.42 21.18
N TYR A 971 13.77 -36.51 20.75
CA TYR A 971 14.16 -36.33 19.36
C TYR A 971 15.67 -36.47 19.20
N PHE A 972 16.09 -36.94 18.04
CA PHE A 972 17.47 -37.02 17.61
C PHE A 972 17.79 -35.87 16.66
N ALA A 973 18.90 -35.16 16.84
CA ALA A 973 19.28 -34.07 15.97
C ALA A 973 20.70 -34.25 15.42
N LEU A 974 20.82 -34.25 14.10
CA LEU A 974 22.10 -34.20 13.38
C LEU A 974 22.49 -32.74 13.14
N LEU A 975 23.61 -32.31 13.71
CA LEU A 975 24.10 -30.93 13.62
C LEU A 975 25.40 -30.90 12.82
N ALA A 976 25.31 -30.70 11.51
CA ALA A 976 26.43 -30.90 10.58
C ALA A 976 27.13 -29.58 10.22
N TYR A 977 28.34 -29.34 10.73
CA TYR A 977 29.24 -28.28 10.27
C TYR A 977 30.08 -28.78 9.10
N LEU A 978 29.39 -29.02 7.97
CA LEU A 978 29.93 -29.55 6.72
C LEU A 978 29.41 -28.69 5.57
N GLU A 979 30.03 -28.80 4.39
CA GLU A 979 29.50 -28.21 3.16
C GLU A 979 28.06 -28.71 2.91
N MET A 980 27.13 -27.77 2.74
CA MET A 980 25.73 -28.08 2.42
C MET A 980 25.59 -28.38 0.92
N ASN A 981 25.67 -29.67 0.57
CA ASN A 981 25.48 -30.16 -0.79
C ASN A 981 24.55 -31.39 -0.80
N LYS A 982 24.09 -31.78 -2.00
CA LYS A 982 23.15 -32.90 -2.17
C LYS A 982 23.70 -34.24 -1.68
N ALA A 983 25.00 -34.50 -1.85
CA ALA A 983 25.61 -35.77 -1.47
C ALA A 983 25.65 -35.94 0.06
N HIS A 984 26.13 -34.90 0.76
CA HIS A 984 26.14 -34.88 2.23
C HIS A 984 24.71 -34.92 2.79
N GLU A 985 23.76 -34.16 2.21
CA GLU A 985 22.36 -34.21 2.62
C GLU A 985 21.79 -35.63 2.49
N GLN A 986 22.03 -36.33 1.37
CA GLN A 986 21.56 -37.71 1.18
C GLN A 986 22.11 -38.68 2.23
N GLN A 987 23.41 -38.60 2.55
CA GLN A 987 24.03 -39.46 3.57
C GLN A 987 23.45 -39.17 4.97
N LEU A 988 23.28 -37.90 5.31
CA LEU A 988 22.68 -37.49 6.59
C LEU A 988 21.20 -37.90 6.66
N GLN A 989 20.45 -37.79 5.56
CA GLN A 989 19.06 -38.24 5.47
C GLN A 989 18.93 -39.76 5.66
N ALA A 990 19.88 -40.55 5.15
CA ALA A 990 19.90 -41.99 5.39
C ALA A 990 20.09 -42.31 6.88
N ILE A 991 21.01 -41.60 7.56
CA ILE A 991 21.20 -41.72 9.03
C ILE A 991 19.91 -41.36 9.78
N ARG A 992 19.26 -40.23 9.43
CA ARG A 992 17.98 -39.81 10.02
C ARG A 992 16.92 -40.91 9.89
N LYS A 993 16.76 -41.43 8.67
CA LYS A 993 15.77 -42.47 8.38
C LYS A 993 16.01 -43.72 9.22
N ASP A 994 17.25 -44.21 9.27
CA ASP A 994 17.61 -45.40 10.04
C ASP A 994 17.30 -45.21 11.54
N VAL A 995 17.67 -44.06 12.11
CA VAL A 995 17.41 -43.75 13.52
C VAL A 995 15.92 -43.62 13.81
N ARG A 996 15.15 -42.95 12.93
CA ARG A 996 13.70 -42.85 13.07
C ARG A 996 13.05 -44.23 13.04
N ASP A 997 13.34 -45.03 12.01
CA ASP A 997 12.67 -46.31 11.80
C ASP A 997 12.97 -47.29 12.95
N ALA A 998 14.22 -47.31 13.45
CA ALA A 998 14.62 -48.16 14.56
C ALA A 998 14.12 -47.66 15.93
N GLY A 999 14.18 -46.36 16.18
CA GLY A 999 13.87 -45.75 17.47
C GLY A 999 12.43 -45.26 17.62
N ARG A 1000 11.67 -45.15 16.53
CA ARG A 1000 10.36 -44.48 16.44
C ARG A 1000 10.37 -43.05 17.01
N ILE A 1001 11.49 -42.35 16.77
CA ILE A 1001 11.79 -41.05 17.35
C ILE A 1001 11.86 -39.96 16.28
N ALA A 1002 11.51 -38.73 16.64
CA ALA A 1002 11.69 -37.58 15.77
C ALA A 1002 13.15 -37.32 15.42
N THR A 1003 13.43 -37.10 14.14
CA THR A 1003 14.79 -36.80 13.68
C THR A 1003 14.85 -35.42 13.03
N CYS A 1004 15.69 -34.53 13.54
CA CYS A 1004 16.00 -33.23 12.95
C CYS A 1004 17.39 -33.30 12.29
N MET A 1005 17.62 -32.47 11.28
CA MET A 1005 18.95 -32.28 10.70
C MET A 1005 19.12 -30.84 10.25
N GLY A 1006 20.29 -30.27 10.54
CA GLY A 1006 20.62 -28.93 10.08
C GLY A 1006 22.10 -28.81 9.74
N PHE A 1007 22.39 -27.99 8.74
CA PHE A 1007 23.75 -27.56 8.41
C PHE A 1007 24.14 -26.33 9.22
N GLY A 1008 25.34 -26.37 9.82
CA GLY A 1008 25.90 -25.30 10.63
C GLY A 1008 26.69 -24.32 9.77
N PRO A 1009 26.70 -23.02 10.09
CA PRO A 1009 26.03 -22.38 11.23
C PRO A 1009 24.56 -22.03 10.99
N ARG A 1010 23.95 -22.31 9.83
CA ARG A 1010 22.55 -21.97 9.52
C ARG A 1010 21.58 -22.39 10.64
N PHE A 1011 21.64 -23.65 11.08
CA PHE A 1011 20.74 -24.16 12.12
C PHE A 1011 20.88 -23.40 13.46
N LEU A 1012 22.06 -22.84 13.74
CA LEU A 1012 22.33 -22.10 14.97
C LEU A 1012 21.44 -20.86 15.07
N HIS A 1013 21.06 -20.30 13.92
CA HIS A 1013 20.17 -19.14 13.77
C HIS A 1013 18.71 -19.51 13.47
N SER A 1014 18.38 -20.80 13.27
CA SER A 1014 17.01 -21.29 13.12
C SER A 1014 16.53 -22.11 14.32
N THR A 1015 17.04 -23.34 14.47
CA THR A 1015 16.59 -24.32 15.48
C THR A 1015 17.44 -24.32 16.75
N GLY A 1016 18.61 -23.68 16.74
CA GLY A 1016 19.54 -23.63 17.86
C GLY A 1016 18.93 -23.10 19.17
N GLN A 1017 17.94 -22.20 19.08
CA GLN A 1017 17.17 -21.72 20.23
C GLN A 1017 16.42 -22.87 20.91
N ALA A 1018 15.67 -23.69 20.17
CA ALA A 1018 14.93 -24.83 20.73
C ALA A 1018 15.84 -25.93 21.26
N PHE A 1019 16.97 -26.17 20.60
CA PHE A 1019 17.92 -27.20 21.02
C PHE A 1019 18.58 -26.88 22.37
N LYS A 1020 18.75 -25.60 22.69
CA LYS A 1020 19.39 -25.13 23.95
C LYS A 1020 18.38 -24.73 25.02
N GLY A 1021 17.34 -23.99 24.63
CA GLY A 1021 16.34 -23.40 25.51
C GLY A 1021 15.05 -24.21 25.65
N GLY A 1022 14.72 -25.07 24.69
CA GLY A 1022 13.49 -25.86 24.68
C GLY A 1022 13.51 -27.06 25.64
N PRO A 1023 12.54 -27.99 25.54
CA PRO A 1023 12.46 -29.17 26.40
C PRO A 1023 13.75 -29.99 26.36
N ASN A 1024 14.13 -30.63 27.47
CA ASN A 1024 15.33 -31.48 27.55
C ASN A 1024 15.13 -32.88 26.94
N THR A 1025 14.53 -32.91 25.76
CA THR A 1025 14.16 -34.12 25.01
C THR A 1025 15.09 -34.39 23.82
N GLY A 1026 16.09 -33.53 23.59
CA GLY A 1026 17.04 -33.70 22.48
C GLY A 1026 18.21 -34.62 22.80
N VAL A 1027 18.56 -35.46 21.83
CA VAL A 1027 19.80 -36.25 21.76
C VAL A 1027 20.54 -35.82 20.49
N PHE A 1028 21.75 -35.30 20.66
CA PHE A 1028 22.44 -34.54 19.62
C PHE A 1028 23.71 -35.24 19.16
N LEU A 1029 23.85 -35.39 17.85
CA LEU A 1029 25.08 -35.80 17.20
C LEU A 1029 25.59 -34.62 16.35
N GLN A 1030 26.60 -33.91 16.86
CA GLN A 1030 27.26 -32.84 16.10
C GLN A 1030 28.34 -33.46 15.21
N ILE A 1031 28.38 -33.08 13.94
CA ILE A 1031 29.35 -33.59 12.97
C ILE A 1031 30.21 -32.42 12.50
N THR A 1032 31.51 -32.61 12.58
CA THR A 1032 32.54 -31.65 12.15
C THR A 1032 33.56 -32.37 11.28
N CYS A 1033 34.39 -31.65 10.54
CA CYS A 1033 35.45 -32.24 9.73
C CYS A 1033 36.71 -31.38 9.72
N ASP A 1034 37.83 -31.97 9.32
CA ASP A 1034 38.97 -31.21 8.80
C ASP A 1034 38.59 -30.55 7.47
N ASP A 1035 38.97 -29.29 7.30
CA ASP A 1035 38.74 -28.55 6.06
C ASP A 1035 39.78 -28.93 5.00
N ALA A 1036 39.36 -29.57 3.90
CA ALA A 1036 40.25 -29.91 2.79
C ALA A 1036 40.78 -28.66 2.05
N VAL A 1037 39.97 -27.59 2.04
CA VAL A 1037 40.30 -26.27 1.52
C VAL A 1037 39.88 -25.27 2.58
N ASP A 1038 40.77 -24.36 2.95
CA ASP A 1038 40.44 -23.26 3.85
C ASP A 1038 40.52 -21.92 3.11
N VAL A 1039 39.71 -20.95 3.53
CA VAL A 1039 39.54 -19.66 2.86
C VAL A 1039 39.88 -18.52 3.83
N PRO A 1040 40.85 -17.65 3.52
CA PRO A 1040 41.19 -16.52 4.40
C PRO A 1040 40.07 -15.48 4.43
N VAL A 1041 39.88 -14.84 5.59
CA VAL A 1041 39.03 -13.64 5.70
C VAL A 1041 39.92 -12.41 5.54
N PRO A 1042 39.71 -11.55 4.53
CA PRO A 1042 40.60 -10.40 4.29
C PRO A 1042 40.73 -9.53 5.54
N GLY A 1043 41.96 -9.12 5.91
CA GLY A 1043 42.20 -8.24 7.06
C GLY A 1043 42.01 -8.88 8.44
N GLN A 1044 41.84 -10.20 8.53
CA GLN A 1044 41.79 -10.97 9.77
C GLN A 1044 42.92 -12.02 9.75
N LYS A 1045 43.36 -12.47 10.93
CA LYS A 1045 44.26 -13.63 11.07
C LYS A 1045 43.51 -14.96 10.96
N TYR A 1046 42.24 -15.01 11.35
CA TYR A 1046 41.44 -16.22 11.19
C TYR A 1046 40.96 -16.43 9.75
N THR A 1047 40.64 -17.68 9.44
CA THR A 1047 40.03 -18.14 8.18
C THR A 1047 38.56 -18.50 8.39
N PHE A 1048 37.83 -18.79 7.31
CA PHE A 1048 36.49 -19.35 7.38
C PHE A 1048 36.46 -20.69 8.12
N GLY A 1049 37.46 -21.55 7.95
CA GLY A 1049 37.57 -22.84 8.64
C GLY A 1049 37.74 -22.66 10.15
N VAL A 1050 38.57 -21.70 10.57
CA VAL A 1050 38.71 -21.33 11.99
C VAL A 1050 37.39 -20.82 12.57
N ILE A 1051 36.64 -19.98 11.84
CA ILE A 1051 35.33 -19.49 12.28
C ILE A 1051 34.32 -20.64 12.36
N LYS A 1052 34.26 -21.53 11.36
CA LYS A 1052 33.42 -22.74 11.40
C LYS A 1052 33.73 -23.59 12.62
N ALA A 1053 35.01 -23.85 12.90
CA ALA A 1053 35.44 -24.61 14.07
C ALA A 1053 35.06 -23.92 15.39
N ALA A 1054 35.26 -22.60 15.48
CA ALA A 1054 34.86 -21.81 16.65
C ALA A 1054 33.34 -21.84 16.89
N GLN A 1055 32.53 -21.75 15.84
CA GLN A 1055 31.07 -21.88 15.91
C GLN A 1055 30.67 -23.28 16.39
N ALA A 1056 31.21 -24.33 15.78
CA ALA A 1056 30.91 -25.71 16.16
C ALA A 1056 31.24 -26.01 17.63
N ARG A 1057 32.43 -25.60 18.08
CA ARG A 1057 32.88 -25.76 19.48
C ARG A 1057 32.00 -24.98 20.45
N SER A 1058 31.70 -23.72 20.15
CA SER A 1058 30.88 -22.86 21.01
C SER A 1058 29.44 -23.35 21.12
N ASP A 1059 28.88 -23.84 20.02
CA ASP A 1059 27.54 -24.43 19.96
C ASP A 1059 27.47 -25.73 20.76
N PHE A 1060 28.45 -26.62 20.58
CA PHE A 1060 28.55 -27.87 21.32
C PHE A 1060 28.68 -27.62 22.82
N GLN A 1061 29.56 -26.70 23.20
CA GLN A 1061 29.75 -26.31 24.59
C GLN A 1061 28.45 -25.78 25.22
N ALA A 1062 27.68 -24.97 24.49
CA ALA A 1062 26.39 -24.47 24.97
C ALA A 1062 25.36 -25.61 25.19
N LEU A 1063 25.39 -26.67 24.37
CA LEU A 1063 24.57 -27.86 24.61
C LEU A 1063 25.03 -28.59 25.89
N LEU A 1064 26.34 -28.77 26.08
CA LEU A 1064 26.89 -29.45 27.27
C LEU A 1064 26.58 -28.70 28.57
N GLU A 1065 26.75 -27.38 28.59
CA GLU A 1065 26.42 -26.52 29.75
C GLU A 1065 24.94 -26.58 30.12
N ARG A 1066 24.07 -26.83 29.14
CA ARG A 1066 22.63 -27.07 29.35
C ARG A 1066 22.29 -28.53 29.64
N SER A 1067 23.28 -29.34 29.99
CA SER A 1067 23.10 -30.75 30.34
C SER A 1067 22.43 -31.57 29.24
N ARG A 1068 22.65 -31.20 27.98
CA ARG A 1068 22.12 -31.92 26.82
C ARG A 1068 22.90 -33.22 26.61
N ARG A 1069 22.21 -34.19 26.02
CA ARG A 1069 22.79 -35.48 25.61
C ARG A 1069 23.46 -35.27 24.26
N ALA A 1070 24.69 -34.76 24.27
CA ALA A 1070 25.39 -34.39 23.04
C ALA A 1070 26.65 -35.25 22.85
N LEU A 1071 26.95 -35.60 21.61
CA LEU A 1071 28.18 -36.26 21.20
C LEU A 1071 28.66 -35.57 19.92
N ARG A 1072 29.94 -35.19 19.85
CA ARG A 1072 30.53 -34.63 18.64
C ARG A 1072 31.40 -35.66 17.95
N VAL A 1073 31.11 -35.90 16.68
CA VAL A 1073 31.90 -36.68 15.72
C VAL A 1073 32.73 -35.71 14.90
N HIS A 1074 34.03 -35.98 14.80
CA HIS A 1074 34.95 -35.25 13.95
C HIS A 1074 35.53 -36.19 12.89
N LEU A 1075 35.28 -35.85 11.64
CA LEU A 1075 35.70 -36.58 10.44
C LEU A 1075 37.04 -36.01 9.93
N GLY A 1076 37.77 -36.80 9.15
CA GLY A 1076 38.89 -36.27 8.36
C GLY A 1076 38.43 -35.41 7.19
N SER A 1077 39.39 -35.04 6.32
CA SER A 1077 39.14 -34.16 5.17
C SER A 1077 38.32 -34.78 4.03
N ASP A 1078 38.28 -36.11 3.93
CA ASP A 1078 37.33 -36.83 3.05
C ASP A 1078 35.98 -37.01 3.78
N VAL A 1079 35.15 -35.97 3.71
CA VAL A 1079 33.85 -35.92 4.39
C VAL A 1079 32.93 -37.05 3.93
N SER A 1080 32.92 -37.37 2.64
CA SER A 1080 32.03 -38.41 2.09
C SER A 1080 32.40 -39.80 2.62
N ALA A 1081 33.70 -40.14 2.67
CA ALA A 1081 34.16 -41.38 3.28
C ALA A 1081 33.92 -41.41 4.81
N GLY A 1082 34.12 -40.28 5.48
CA GLY A 1082 33.82 -40.13 6.91
C GLY A 1082 32.34 -40.35 7.23
N LEU A 1083 31.44 -39.75 6.45
CA LEU A 1083 29.99 -39.93 6.58
C LEU A 1083 29.55 -41.36 6.27
N ALA A 1084 30.15 -42.02 5.28
CA ALA A 1084 29.88 -43.43 4.98
C ALA A 1084 30.29 -44.35 6.15
N THR A 1085 31.45 -44.07 6.76
CA THR A 1085 31.95 -44.80 7.94
C THR A 1085 31.03 -44.58 9.14
N LEU A 1086 30.64 -43.33 9.39
CA LEU A 1086 29.69 -42.97 10.44
C LEU A 1086 28.34 -43.65 10.24
N GLN A 1087 27.77 -43.60 9.03
CA GLN A 1087 26.50 -44.25 8.71
C GLN A 1087 26.57 -45.75 9.00
N LYS A 1088 27.60 -46.44 8.51
CA LYS A 1088 27.79 -47.87 8.77
C LYS A 1088 27.86 -48.18 10.28
N ALA A 1089 28.56 -47.35 11.04
CA ALA A 1089 28.67 -47.53 12.49
C ALA A 1089 27.34 -47.26 13.21
N ILE A 1090 26.54 -46.30 12.75
CA ILE A 1090 25.18 -46.03 13.27
C ILE A 1090 24.24 -47.20 12.93
N THR A 1091 24.22 -47.68 11.68
CA THR A 1091 23.40 -48.84 11.30
C THR A 1091 23.76 -50.06 12.16
N ALA A 1092 25.05 -50.32 12.41
CA ALA A 1092 25.48 -51.38 13.32
C ALA A 1092 25.07 -51.12 14.79
N ALA A 1093 25.05 -49.87 15.22
CA ALA A 1093 24.62 -49.48 16.55
C ALA A 1093 23.12 -49.68 16.80
N LEU A 1094 22.29 -49.56 15.76
CA LEU A 1094 20.83 -49.70 15.81
C LEU A 1094 20.34 -51.16 15.79
N ILE A 1095 21.20 -52.12 15.41
CA ILE A 1095 20.86 -53.55 15.48
C ILE A 1095 20.84 -53.97 16.96
N PRO A 1096 19.73 -54.60 17.45
CA PRO A 1096 19.56 -55.02 18.84
C PRO A 1096 20.67 -55.89 19.42
#